data_AF-A0A370QBB1-F1
#
_entry.id   AF-A0A370QBB1-F1
#
_cell.length_a   1.000
_cell.length_b   1.000
_cell.length_c   1.000
_cell.angle_alpha   90.00
_cell.angle_beta   90.00
_cell.angle_gamma   90.00
#
_symmetry.space_group_name_H-M   'P 1'
#
loop_
_entity.id
_entity.type
_entity.pdbx_description
1 polymer ?
#
loop_
_entity_poly.entity_id
_entity_poly.type
_entity_poly.pdbx_seq_one_letter_code
_entity_poly.pdbx_strand_id
1 'polypeptide(L)'
;MKQFFSFLSRNQAAIYRVFLFLLSTFLVIYLLPKGGQFKYNFQKGKPWQYENLYAPFSFAIKKSEAELTQEKKNIRENTIPYFEYRLNAKDKAKAQFDELLKTSFVDSLFEVKRRTIETIGYQFIDQVYRFGVIDEVATTSQEDLIYLKRGNEVEEITFGQLVQTSELKDLIEDFIVKNKAQSFSEFLAILLNRAITPNVTKDNKLTEDSIAASLEAINPNQGIVEKGGRIIAKGEVVEGTTFQILTSLQDEYQSLVWSKNNRFWLIFGYAMLVSLVFLMLFLFLKKYRDEIFSNNTKVTFIFFNIILMVFLTTIVVKLDANYVYVVPLCILPLILKAFFDPRLGLFVHVLTLLLLGFVVPNSFEFLFLQIIAGIVTILTVSELYRRANLFMSVGQITIVYIIGYFAFYIIQEGNVLNLEFKNFGFFVLAGLATLFAHPLIYFYEKLFGLVSDVSLLELSDTNSKLLKELSNKAPGTFHHSLNVANLAEAAANEIGANAMLVRVGALYHDIGKMENPTSFTENQLSGYNVHDELPPKESARVIIDHVINGIEMARRKKLPDRIIDFIRTHHGTTVVYYFYKKQERLEGTAQIEDFQYPGPLPFSKETAILMMADSVEAASKSLKEPTSSKIDSFVEKIVDGQMKQGQFLNANITFKEIQSIKKVLKKKLNNIYHLRVEYPE
;
A
#
# COMPACT_ATOMS: atom_id res chain seq x y z
N MET A 1 29.75 2.28 -38.00
CA MET A 1 29.09 1.27 -37.13
C MET A 1 29.95 0.78 -35.97
N LYS A 2 31.18 0.25 -36.16
CA LYS A 2 32.02 -0.26 -35.03
C LYS A 2 32.31 0.75 -33.92
N GLN A 3 32.57 2.02 -34.25
CA GLN A 3 32.78 3.09 -33.25
C GLN A 3 31.52 3.44 -32.44
N PHE A 4 30.33 3.30 -33.03
CA PHE A 4 29.06 3.54 -32.35
C PHE A 4 28.77 2.44 -31.32
N PHE A 5 28.97 1.17 -31.70
CA PHE A 5 28.83 0.03 -30.78
C PHE A 5 29.87 0.06 -29.64
N SER A 6 31.11 0.49 -29.91
CA SER A 6 32.12 0.65 -28.84
C SER A 6 31.83 1.81 -27.90
N PHE A 7 31.19 2.87 -28.38
CA PHE A 7 30.74 3.99 -27.54
C PHE A 7 29.57 3.54 -26.63
N LEU A 8 28.62 2.80 -27.19
CA LEU A 8 27.48 2.25 -26.45
C LEU A 8 27.92 1.27 -25.36
N SER A 9 28.85 0.35 -25.65
CA SER A 9 29.33 -0.59 -24.64
C SER A 9 30.12 0.08 -23.52
N ARG A 10 30.96 1.07 -23.85
CA ARG A 10 31.74 1.83 -22.85
C ARG A 10 30.86 2.70 -21.94
N ASN A 11 29.77 3.26 -22.48
CA ASN A 11 28.88 4.17 -21.74
C ASN A 11 27.57 3.52 -21.30
N GLN A 12 27.46 2.19 -21.38
CA GLN A 12 26.21 1.46 -21.13
C GLN A 12 25.57 1.82 -19.79
N ALA A 13 26.35 1.93 -18.71
CA ALA A 13 25.84 2.28 -17.39
C ALA A 13 25.29 3.72 -17.33
N ALA A 14 25.96 4.68 -17.98
CA ALA A 14 25.49 6.06 -18.03
C ALA A 14 24.23 6.19 -18.90
N ILE A 15 24.22 5.52 -20.06
CA ILE A 15 23.06 5.46 -20.97
C ILE A 15 21.85 4.86 -20.25
N TYR A 16 22.04 3.77 -19.50
CA TYR A 16 20.98 3.16 -18.71
C TYR A 16 20.39 4.13 -17.68
N ARG A 17 21.21 4.88 -16.96
CA ARG A 17 20.73 5.85 -15.95
C ARG A 17 19.99 7.01 -16.58
N VAL A 18 20.44 7.51 -17.74
CA VAL A 18 19.71 8.53 -18.51
C VAL A 18 18.38 7.98 -19.02
N PHE A 19 18.36 6.75 -19.52
CA PHE A 19 17.12 6.07 -19.93
C PHE A 19 16.15 5.93 -18.75
N LEU A 20 16.64 5.45 -17.60
CA LEU A 20 15.84 5.33 -16.39
C LEU A 20 15.27 6.69 -15.97
N PHE A 21 16.08 7.75 -15.98
CA PHE A 21 15.62 9.11 -15.72
C PHE A 21 14.45 9.52 -16.62
N LEU A 22 14.63 9.39 -17.94
CA LEU A 22 13.62 9.79 -18.92
C LEU A 22 12.35 8.95 -18.81
N LEU A 23 12.50 7.63 -18.62
CA LEU A 23 11.38 6.71 -18.44
C LEU A 23 10.61 7.03 -17.16
N SER A 24 11.29 7.23 -16.03
CA SER A 24 10.66 7.58 -14.76
C SER A 24 9.94 8.92 -14.82
N THR A 25 10.56 9.93 -15.43
CA THR A 25 9.93 11.23 -15.68
C THR A 25 8.66 11.07 -16.52
N PHE A 26 8.73 10.33 -17.63
CA PHE A 26 7.57 10.06 -18.48
C PHE A 26 6.44 9.34 -17.72
N LEU A 27 6.77 8.30 -16.96
CA LEU A 27 5.78 7.53 -16.19
C LEU A 27 5.10 8.39 -15.12
N VAL A 28 5.85 9.20 -14.38
CA VAL A 28 5.26 10.11 -13.38
C VAL A 28 4.34 11.13 -14.06
N ILE A 29 4.78 11.78 -15.15
CA ILE A 29 3.95 12.73 -15.90
C ILE A 29 2.65 12.07 -16.40
N TYR A 30 2.72 10.82 -16.84
CA TYR A 30 1.54 10.06 -17.28
C TYR A 30 0.52 9.83 -16.15
N LEU A 31 1.01 9.70 -14.92
CA LEU A 31 0.19 9.50 -13.72
C LEU A 31 -0.39 10.82 -13.18
N LEU A 32 0.29 11.95 -13.38
CA LEU A 32 -0.18 13.25 -12.92
C LEU A 32 -1.57 13.62 -13.50
N PRO A 33 -2.37 14.38 -12.74
CA PRO A 33 -3.66 14.84 -13.21
C PRO A 33 -3.50 15.68 -14.48
N LYS A 34 -4.45 15.51 -15.39
CA LYS A 34 -4.39 16.11 -16.72
C LYS A 34 -5.01 17.51 -16.76
N GLY A 35 -5.83 17.90 -15.79
CA GLY A 35 -6.47 19.23 -15.75
C GLY A 35 -5.51 20.37 -15.37
N GLY A 36 -5.81 21.59 -15.83
CA GLY A 36 -5.10 22.78 -15.35
C GLY A 36 -5.43 23.07 -13.90
N GLN A 37 -4.43 23.26 -13.04
CA GLN A 37 -4.70 23.60 -11.64
C GLN A 37 -5.24 25.02 -11.51
N PHE A 38 -6.25 25.18 -10.66
CA PHE A 38 -6.78 26.49 -10.30
C PHE A 38 -5.70 27.30 -9.59
N LYS A 39 -5.48 28.53 -10.04
CA LYS A 39 -4.35 29.37 -9.61
C LYS A 39 -4.34 29.67 -8.11
N TYR A 40 -5.50 29.67 -7.48
CA TYR A 40 -5.67 30.09 -6.09
C TYR A 40 -5.92 28.89 -5.19
N ASN A 41 -5.15 28.78 -4.11
CA ASN A 41 -5.45 27.85 -3.03
C ASN A 41 -6.32 28.56 -1.99
N PHE A 42 -7.50 28.00 -1.68
CA PHE A 42 -8.43 28.54 -0.70
C PHE A 42 -8.92 27.43 0.22
N GLN A 43 -9.19 27.79 1.47
CA GLN A 43 -9.70 26.89 2.49
C GLN A 43 -10.92 27.54 3.13
N LYS A 44 -11.93 26.72 3.42
CA LYS A 44 -13.11 27.15 4.16
C LYS A 44 -12.69 27.75 5.51
N GLY A 45 -13.32 28.86 5.91
CA GLY A 45 -13.05 29.57 7.15
C GLY A 45 -11.78 30.45 7.16
N LYS A 46 -11.02 30.53 6.05
CA LYS A 46 -9.86 31.42 5.93
C LYS A 46 -10.16 32.68 5.12
N PRO A 47 -9.54 33.83 5.45
CA PRO A 47 -9.61 35.02 4.63
C PRO A 47 -8.97 34.80 3.26
N TRP A 48 -9.56 35.35 2.20
CA TRP A 48 -9.01 35.38 0.86
C TRP A 48 -7.72 36.19 0.83
N GLN A 49 -6.60 35.52 0.56
CA GLN A 49 -5.26 36.13 0.64
C GLN A 49 -4.83 36.84 -0.64
N TYR A 50 -5.59 36.69 -1.72
CA TYR A 50 -5.25 37.25 -3.03
C TYR A 50 -6.05 38.53 -3.30
N GLU A 51 -5.71 39.21 -4.39
CA GLU A 51 -6.52 40.33 -4.89
C GLU A 51 -7.95 39.90 -5.23
N ASN A 52 -8.86 40.88 -5.34
CA ASN A 52 -10.27 40.65 -5.66
C ASN A 52 -10.42 39.70 -6.86
N LEU A 53 -11.17 38.62 -6.68
CA LEU A 53 -11.42 37.63 -7.71
C LEU A 53 -12.72 37.96 -8.42
N TYR A 54 -12.65 38.06 -9.75
CA TYR A 54 -13.79 38.20 -10.63
C TYR A 54 -13.92 36.96 -11.52
N ALA A 55 -15.14 36.58 -11.87
CA ALA A 55 -15.43 35.42 -12.70
C ALA A 55 -14.82 35.60 -14.11
N PRO A 56 -13.88 34.74 -14.54
CA PRO A 56 -13.23 34.88 -15.84
C PRO A 56 -14.16 34.50 -17.02
N PHE A 57 -15.19 33.71 -16.76
CA PHE A 57 -16.24 33.24 -17.67
C PHE A 57 -17.52 32.97 -16.86
N SER A 58 -18.67 32.80 -17.53
CA SER A 58 -19.92 32.44 -16.85
C SER A 58 -19.92 30.94 -16.51
N PHE A 59 -20.34 30.56 -15.30
CA PHE A 59 -20.38 29.16 -14.85
C PHE A 59 -21.53 28.90 -13.88
N ALA A 60 -22.00 27.65 -13.84
CA ALA A 60 -23.07 27.23 -12.92
C ALA A 60 -22.52 26.94 -11.52
N ILE A 61 -23.28 27.29 -10.49
CA ILE A 61 -23.01 26.94 -9.10
C ILE A 61 -23.60 25.55 -8.84
N LYS A 62 -22.74 24.57 -8.55
CA LYS A 62 -23.16 23.21 -8.23
C LYS A 62 -23.73 23.15 -6.82
N LYS A 63 -24.85 22.44 -6.64
CA LYS A 63 -25.40 22.10 -5.32
C LYS A 63 -24.44 21.18 -4.57
N SER A 64 -24.39 21.29 -3.25
CA SER A 64 -23.64 20.37 -2.40
C SER A 64 -24.29 18.98 -2.34
N GLU A 65 -23.51 17.94 -2.02
CA GLU A 65 -24.07 16.59 -1.84
C GLU A 65 -25.11 16.52 -0.73
N ALA A 66 -24.94 17.32 0.33
CA ALA A 66 -25.91 17.40 1.43
C ALA A 66 -27.26 17.95 0.94
N GLU A 67 -27.25 19.02 0.14
CA GLU A 67 -28.46 19.60 -0.45
C GLU A 67 -29.15 18.61 -1.40
N LEU A 68 -28.39 17.95 -2.28
CA LEU A 68 -28.94 16.95 -3.19
C LEU A 68 -29.52 15.75 -2.43
N THR A 69 -28.88 15.31 -1.35
CA THR A 69 -29.37 14.20 -0.52
C THR A 69 -30.66 14.59 0.20
N GLN A 70 -30.73 15.81 0.73
CA GLN A 70 -31.94 16.32 1.36
C GLN A 70 -33.08 16.47 0.35
N GLU A 71 -32.81 16.97 -0.86
CA GLU A 71 -33.80 17.10 -1.93
C GLU A 71 -34.33 15.73 -2.38
N LYS A 72 -33.45 14.73 -2.54
CA LYS A 72 -33.84 13.34 -2.82
C LYS A 72 -34.72 12.75 -1.71
N LYS A 73 -34.39 13.02 -0.45
CA LYS A 73 -35.18 12.59 0.70
C LYS A 73 -36.56 13.25 0.70
N ASN A 74 -36.61 14.57 0.49
CA ASN A 74 -37.86 15.32 0.42
C ASN A 74 -38.77 14.83 -0.72
N ILE A 75 -38.22 14.49 -1.88
CA ILE A 75 -39.01 13.91 -3.00
C ILE A 75 -39.64 12.59 -2.57
N ARG A 76 -38.88 11.69 -1.93
CA ARG A 76 -39.40 10.40 -1.48
C ARG A 76 -40.48 10.54 -0.41
N GLU A 77 -40.31 11.47 0.54
CA GLU A 77 -41.25 11.65 1.65
C GLU A 77 -42.55 12.35 1.22
N ASN A 78 -42.49 13.22 0.21
CA ASN A 78 -43.65 14.02 -0.23
C ASN A 78 -44.31 13.53 -1.53
N THR A 79 -43.86 12.40 -2.10
CA THR A 79 -44.50 11.85 -3.30
C THR A 79 -45.85 11.24 -2.93
N ILE A 80 -46.91 11.72 -3.61
CA ILE A 80 -48.26 11.19 -3.49
C ILE A 80 -48.31 9.75 -4.06
N PRO A 81 -48.73 8.75 -3.26
CA PRO A 81 -48.77 7.35 -3.70
C PRO A 81 -49.91 7.07 -4.68
N TYR A 82 -49.68 6.12 -5.58
CA TYR A 82 -50.67 5.65 -6.55
C TYR A 82 -51.40 4.39 -6.06
N PHE A 83 -52.70 4.32 -6.36
CA PHE A 83 -53.57 3.20 -6.08
C PHE A 83 -54.31 2.80 -7.36
N GLU A 84 -54.45 1.51 -7.59
CA GLU A 84 -55.13 0.97 -8.77
C GLU A 84 -56.55 0.49 -8.40
N TYR A 85 -57.55 1.01 -9.12
CA TYR A 85 -58.95 0.61 -9.01
C TYR A 85 -59.30 -0.47 -10.03
N ARG A 86 -59.75 -1.63 -9.54
CA ARG A 86 -60.22 -2.72 -10.40
C ARG A 86 -61.67 -2.50 -10.83
N LEU A 87 -61.87 -2.13 -12.10
CA LEU A 87 -63.18 -1.77 -12.67
C LEU A 87 -64.25 -2.88 -12.54
N ASN A 88 -63.86 -4.14 -12.71
CA ASN A 88 -64.81 -5.27 -12.72
C ASN A 88 -65.30 -5.69 -11.33
N ALA A 89 -64.75 -5.14 -10.24
CA ALA A 89 -65.06 -5.60 -8.89
C ALA A 89 -66.49 -5.25 -8.45
N LYS A 90 -66.97 -4.07 -8.85
CA LYS A 90 -68.32 -3.60 -8.55
C LYS A 90 -69.39 -4.51 -9.17
N ASP A 91 -69.24 -4.85 -10.45
CA ASP A 91 -70.18 -5.72 -11.15
C ASP A 91 -70.13 -7.15 -10.61
N LYS A 92 -68.94 -7.63 -10.22
CA LYS A 92 -68.78 -8.91 -9.51
C LYS A 92 -69.47 -8.91 -8.16
N ALA A 93 -69.35 -7.84 -7.38
CA ALA A 93 -70.03 -7.71 -6.09
C ALA A 93 -71.55 -7.72 -6.26
N LYS A 94 -72.09 -7.05 -7.28
CA LYS A 94 -73.53 -7.12 -7.61
C LYS A 94 -73.97 -8.54 -7.99
N ALA A 95 -73.23 -9.20 -8.89
CA ALA A 95 -73.54 -10.57 -9.30
C ALA A 95 -73.48 -11.56 -8.12
N GLN A 96 -72.48 -11.43 -7.25
CA GLN A 96 -72.35 -12.25 -6.04
C GLN A 96 -73.47 -11.96 -5.04
N PHE A 97 -73.85 -10.69 -4.88
CA PHE A 97 -75.00 -10.31 -4.05
C PHE A 97 -76.30 -10.93 -4.58
N ASP A 98 -76.52 -10.93 -5.89
CA ASP A 98 -77.70 -11.52 -6.53
C ASP A 98 -77.76 -13.03 -6.35
N GLU A 99 -76.62 -13.71 -6.49
CA GLU A 99 -76.49 -15.14 -6.26
C GLU A 99 -76.81 -15.48 -4.79
N LEU A 100 -76.18 -14.79 -3.84
CA LEU A 100 -76.41 -14.98 -2.41
C LEU A 100 -77.87 -14.67 -2.01
N LEU A 101 -78.46 -13.62 -2.60
CA LEU A 101 -79.87 -13.28 -2.41
C LEU A 101 -80.78 -14.36 -3.00
N LYS A 102 -80.42 -14.95 -4.14
CA LYS A 102 -81.19 -16.03 -4.77
C LYS A 102 -81.21 -17.30 -3.94
N THR A 103 -80.08 -17.68 -3.35
CA THR A 103 -79.95 -18.93 -2.59
C THR A 103 -80.46 -18.81 -1.16
N SER A 104 -80.43 -17.60 -0.58
CA SER A 104 -80.69 -17.41 0.85
C SER A 104 -82.04 -16.78 1.18
N PHE A 105 -82.76 -16.23 0.18
CA PHE A 105 -84.07 -15.62 0.38
C PHE A 105 -85.20 -16.66 0.32
N VAL A 106 -86.06 -16.68 1.34
CA VAL A 106 -87.24 -17.56 1.42
C VAL A 106 -88.49 -16.70 1.63
N ASP A 107 -89.48 -16.82 0.73
CA ASP A 107 -90.67 -15.96 0.69
C ASP A 107 -91.49 -15.97 2.00
N SER A 108 -91.42 -17.05 2.79
CA SER A 108 -92.14 -17.19 4.06
C SER A 108 -91.46 -16.54 5.27
N LEU A 109 -90.20 -16.07 5.13
CA LEU A 109 -89.41 -15.52 6.24
C LEU A 109 -89.35 -13.99 6.24
N PHE A 110 -89.76 -13.32 5.16
CA PHE A 110 -89.63 -11.86 5.01
C PHE A 110 -90.94 -11.25 4.48
N GLU A 111 -91.43 -10.19 5.14
CA GLU A 111 -92.62 -9.44 4.70
C GLU A 111 -92.35 -8.51 3.50
N VAL A 112 -91.08 -8.39 3.09
CA VAL A 112 -90.62 -7.47 2.05
C VAL A 112 -90.32 -8.23 0.77
N LYS A 113 -90.74 -7.70 -0.38
CA LYS A 113 -90.43 -8.27 -1.70
C LYS A 113 -88.92 -8.31 -1.90
N ARG A 114 -88.40 -9.43 -2.42
CA ARG A 114 -86.98 -9.61 -2.80
C ARG A 114 -86.39 -8.43 -3.59
N ARG A 115 -87.16 -7.88 -4.54
CA ARG A 115 -86.75 -6.74 -5.38
C ARG A 115 -86.42 -5.48 -4.58
N THR A 116 -87.04 -5.29 -3.43
CA THR A 116 -86.74 -4.16 -2.52
C THR A 116 -85.37 -4.36 -1.87
N ILE A 117 -85.06 -5.58 -1.41
CA ILE A 117 -83.75 -5.93 -0.83
C ILE A 117 -82.65 -5.81 -1.89
N GLU A 118 -82.93 -6.26 -3.11
CA GLU A 118 -82.05 -6.12 -4.28
C GLU A 118 -81.71 -4.64 -4.57
N THR A 119 -82.74 -3.78 -4.63
CA THR A 119 -82.56 -2.35 -4.90
C THR A 119 -81.71 -1.67 -3.82
N ILE A 120 -81.99 -1.97 -2.54
CA ILE A 120 -81.26 -1.39 -1.40
C ILE A 120 -79.81 -1.91 -1.36
N GLY A 121 -79.60 -3.20 -1.64
CA GLY A 121 -78.27 -3.78 -1.73
C GLY A 121 -77.42 -3.17 -2.84
N TYR A 122 -77.99 -2.98 -4.03
CA TYR A 122 -77.31 -2.30 -5.13
C TYR A 122 -76.95 -0.85 -4.81
N GLN A 123 -77.82 -0.11 -4.14
CA GLN A 123 -77.53 1.26 -3.72
C GLN A 123 -76.33 1.31 -2.77
N PHE A 124 -76.23 0.36 -1.82
CA PHE A 124 -75.07 0.28 -0.93
C PHE A 124 -73.79 -0.09 -1.68
N ILE A 125 -73.85 -1.10 -2.57
CA ILE A 125 -72.71 -1.51 -3.40
C ILE A 125 -72.27 -0.33 -4.29
N ASP A 126 -73.19 0.41 -4.89
CA ASP A 126 -72.89 1.60 -5.70
C ASP A 126 -72.20 2.71 -4.87
N GLN A 127 -72.63 2.90 -3.61
CA GLN A 127 -72.04 3.88 -2.71
C GLN A 127 -70.61 3.49 -2.29
N VAL A 128 -70.41 2.26 -1.85
CA VAL A 128 -69.12 1.77 -1.34
C VAL A 128 -68.06 1.71 -2.45
N TYR A 129 -68.44 1.28 -3.65
CA TYR A 129 -67.52 1.25 -4.79
C TYR A 129 -67.32 2.59 -5.50
N ARG A 130 -67.93 3.70 -5.03
CA ARG A 130 -67.77 5.03 -5.65
C ARG A 130 -66.31 5.46 -5.73
N PHE A 131 -65.58 5.32 -4.62
CA PHE A 131 -64.13 5.56 -4.52
C PHE A 131 -63.34 4.25 -4.38
N GLY A 132 -64.00 3.18 -3.93
CA GLY A 132 -63.45 1.83 -3.88
C GLY A 132 -63.19 1.36 -2.45
N VAL A 133 -62.96 0.06 -2.31
CA VAL A 133 -62.74 -0.64 -1.06
C VAL A 133 -61.30 -1.10 -0.99
N ILE A 134 -60.65 -0.82 0.13
CA ILE A 134 -59.26 -1.19 0.37
C ILE A 134 -59.14 -2.15 1.55
N ASP A 135 -58.17 -3.06 1.45
CA ASP A 135 -57.77 -3.93 2.54
C ASP A 135 -56.75 -3.19 3.42
N GLU A 136 -56.86 -3.36 4.74
CA GLU A 136 -56.25 -2.50 5.77
C GLU A 136 -54.80 -2.07 5.47
N VAL A 137 -54.58 -0.78 5.19
CA VAL A 137 -53.23 -0.17 5.05
C VAL A 137 -52.97 0.72 6.25
N ALA A 138 -52.50 0.14 7.35
CA ALA A 138 -52.04 0.87 8.52
C ALA A 138 -50.73 1.62 8.19
N THR A 139 -50.82 2.86 7.68
CA THR A 139 -49.74 3.88 7.72
C THR A 139 -50.13 5.25 7.14
N THR A 140 -51.30 5.40 6.51
CA THR A 140 -51.72 6.63 5.81
C THR A 140 -52.85 7.33 6.57
N SER A 141 -52.74 8.66 6.76
CA SER A 141 -53.77 9.49 7.38
C SER A 141 -54.97 9.66 6.45
N GLN A 142 -56.18 9.85 6.99
CA GLN A 142 -57.38 10.09 6.18
C GLN A 142 -57.29 11.37 5.33
N GLU A 143 -56.46 12.33 5.73
CA GLU A 143 -56.24 13.60 5.02
C GLU A 143 -55.17 13.50 3.93
N ASP A 144 -54.41 12.40 3.86
CA ASP A 144 -53.33 12.27 2.89
C ASP A 144 -53.91 12.16 1.47
N LEU A 145 -53.31 12.91 0.54
CA LEU A 145 -53.64 12.82 -0.88
C LEU A 145 -53.13 11.50 -1.45
N ILE A 146 -53.91 10.92 -2.36
CA ILE A 146 -53.56 9.73 -3.13
C ILE A 146 -54.02 9.89 -4.58
N TYR A 147 -53.30 9.24 -5.49
CA TYR A 147 -53.72 9.16 -6.89
C TYR A 147 -54.43 7.83 -7.14
N LEU A 148 -55.73 7.88 -7.44
CA LEU A 148 -56.53 6.72 -7.78
C LEU A 148 -56.61 6.55 -9.30
N LYS A 149 -55.97 5.50 -9.80
CA LYS A 149 -55.98 5.13 -11.22
C LYS A 149 -57.17 4.24 -11.56
N ARG A 150 -58.02 4.69 -12.47
CA ARG A 150 -59.18 3.96 -13.01
C ARG A 150 -58.97 3.72 -14.51
N GLY A 151 -58.43 2.55 -14.86
CA GLY A 151 -58.04 2.27 -16.25
C GLY A 151 -56.92 3.22 -16.71
N ASN A 152 -57.25 4.19 -17.57
CA ASN A 152 -56.30 5.18 -18.10
C ASN A 152 -56.42 6.57 -17.47
N GLU A 153 -57.38 6.77 -16.57
CA GLU A 153 -57.58 8.04 -15.88
C GLU A 153 -56.97 7.97 -14.48
N VAL A 154 -56.40 9.09 -14.02
CA VAL A 154 -55.88 9.26 -12.66
C VAL A 154 -56.64 10.40 -12.02
N GLU A 155 -57.22 10.14 -10.86
CA GLU A 155 -57.97 11.12 -10.07
C GLU A 155 -57.22 11.35 -8.75
N GLU A 156 -57.08 12.62 -8.34
CA GLU A 156 -56.55 12.97 -7.02
C GLU A 156 -57.69 12.96 -6.00
N ILE A 157 -57.56 12.11 -4.99
CA ILE A 157 -58.54 11.94 -3.91
C ILE A 157 -57.82 11.93 -2.56
N THR A 158 -58.55 12.11 -1.46
CA THR A 158 -57.98 11.85 -0.12
C THR A 158 -58.16 10.39 0.26
N PHE A 159 -57.23 9.85 1.05
CA PHE A 159 -57.28 8.47 1.49
C PHE A 159 -58.59 8.14 2.23
N GLY A 160 -59.12 9.08 3.02
CA GLY A 160 -60.39 8.94 3.74
C GLY A 160 -61.65 8.83 2.85
N GLN A 161 -61.53 9.06 1.53
CA GLN A 161 -62.64 8.80 0.61
C GLN A 161 -62.76 7.32 0.25
N LEU A 162 -61.70 6.52 0.43
CA LEU A 162 -61.76 5.06 0.27
C LEU A 162 -62.48 4.43 1.46
N VAL A 163 -63.26 3.39 1.19
CA VAL A 163 -63.91 2.61 2.25
C VAL A 163 -62.94 1.55 2.73
N GLN A 164 -62.63 1.55 4.02
CA GLN A 164 -61.82 0.48 4.61
C GLN A 164 -62.70 -0.74 4.92
N THR A 165 -62.13 -1.93 4.76
CA THR A 165 -62.87 -3.18 5.06
C THR A 165 -63.29 -3.27 6.53
N SER A 166 -62.53 -2.65 7.44
CA SER A 166 -62.86 -2.51 8.87
C SER A 166 -64.08 -1.63 9.13
N GLU A 167 -64.28 -0.57 8.34
CA GLU A 167 -65.39 0.39 8.44
C GLU A 167 -66.68 -0.15 7.81
N LEU A 168 -66.58 -1.23 7.02
CA LEU A 168 -67.71 -1.74 6.24
C LEU A 168 -68.90 -2.14 7.13
N LYS A 169 -68.64 -2.73 8.30
CA LYS A 169 -69.68 -3.13 9.24
C LYS A 169 -70.49 -1.93 9.74
N ASP A 170 -69.80 -0.89 10.18
CA ASP A 170 -70.43 0.33 10.73
C ASP A 170 -71.20 1.09 9.63
N LEU A 171 -70.64 1.14 8.42
CA LEU A 171 -71.29 1.73 7.24
C LEU A 171 -72.57 0.99 6.83
N ILE A 172 -72.57 -0.35 6.92
CA ILE A 172 -73.75 -1.18 6.67
C ILE A 172 -74.85 -0.86 7.70
N GLU A 173 -74.51 -0.81 8.98
CA GLU A 173 -75.45 -0.51 10.07
C GLU A 173 -76.08 0.88 9.89
N ASP A 174 -75.27 1.91 9.62
CA ASP A 174 -75.73 3.26 9.34
C ASP A 174 -76.64 3.34 8.10
N PHE A 175 -76.28 2.62 7.04
CA PHE A 175 -77.06 2.59 5.79
C PHE A 175 -78.42 1.93 5.97
N ILE A 176 -78.48 0.84 6.75
CA ILE A 176 -79.73 0.14 7.09
C ILE A 176 -80.67 1.07 7.85
N VAL A 177 -80.14 1.84 8.82
CA VAL A 177 -80.93 2.79 9.60
C VAL A 177 -81.51 3.89 8.71
N LYS A 178 -80.67 4.49 7.86
CA LYS A 178 -81.07 5.58 6.94
C LYS A 178 -82.12 5.15 5.92
N ASN A 179 -82.06 3.92 5.42
CA ASN A 179 -82.97 3.41 4.40
C ASN A 179 -84.22 2.70 4.97
N LYS A 180 -84.45 2.80 6.29
CA LYS A 180 -85.59 2.15 6.97
C LYS A 180 -85.67 0.63 6.70
N ALA A 181 -84.52 -0.03 6.62
CA ALA A 181 -84.38 -1.45 6.27
C ALA A 181 -84.26 -2.36 7.52
N GLN A 182 -84.71 -1.89 8.69
CA GLN A 182 -84.52 -2.61 9.96
C GLN A 182 -85.19 -4.00 10.00
N SER A 183 -86.27 -4.20 9.23
CA SER A 183 -87.01 -5.48 9.21
C SER A 183 -86.23 -6.65 8.59
N PHE A 184 -85.11 -6.40 7.92
CA PHE A 184 -84.24 -7.42 7.31
C PHE A 184 -82.75 -7.08 7.47
N SER A 185 -82.38 -6.35 8.54
CA SER A 185 -81.05 -5.81 8.78
C SER A 185 -79.95 -6.87 8.82
N GLU A 186 -80.13 -7.92 9.64
CA GLU A 186 -79.15 -8.99 9.83
C GLU A 186 -78.90 -9.77 8.53
N PHE A 187 -79.98 -10.04 7.78
CA PHE A 187 -79.90 -10.70 6.49
C PHE A 187 -79.15 -9.86 5.45
N LEU A 188 -79.51 -8.57 5.30
CA LEU A 188 -78.84 -7.68 4.36
C LEU A 188 -77.37 -7.47 4.72
N ALA A 189 -77.05 -7.34 6.01
CA ALA A 189 -75.67 -7.17 6.48
C ALA A 189 -74.79 -8.38 6.15
N ILE A 190 -75.31 -9.61 6.30
CA ILE A 190 -74.58 -10.84 5.93
C ILE A 190 -74.33 -10.88 4.41
N LEU A 191 -75.34 -10.56 3.61
CA LEU A 191 -75.22 -10.58 2.15
C LEU A 191 -74.20 -9.55 1.66
N LEU A 192 -74.27 -8.31 2.17
CA LEU A 192 -73.35 -7.23 1.80
C LEU A 192 -71.90 -7.51 2.24
N ASN A 193 -71.69 -7.98 3.47
CA ASN A 193 -70.36 -8.35 3.96
C ASN A 193 -69.71 -9.48 3.15
N ARG A 194 -70.52 -10.40 2.60
CA ARG A 194 -70.00 -11.50 1.76
C ARG A 194 -69.80 -11.10 0.30
N ALA A 195 -70.59 -10.14 -0.20
CA ALA A 195 -70.56 -9.72 -1.60
C ALA A 195 -69.47 -8.67 -1.89
N ILE A 196 -69.14 -7.83 -0.91
CA ILE A 196 -68.17 -6.75 -1.09
C ILE A 196 -66.75 -7.29 -0.88
N THR A 197 -65.90 -7.09 -1.87
CA THR A 197 -64.47 -7.43 -1.83
C THR A 197 -63.61 -6.20 -2.11
N PRO A 198 -62.41 -6.08 -1.50
CA PRO A 198 -61.46 -5.02 -1.83
C PRO A 198 -61.15 -4.95 -3.32
N ASN A 199 -61.13 -3.75 -3.88
CA ASN A 199 -60.87 -3.51 -5.30
C ASN A 199 -59.86 -2.40 -5.57
N VAL A 200 -59.37 -1.76 -4.51
CA VAL A 200 -58.29 -0.77 -4.56
C VAL A 200 -57.06 -1.40 -3.94
N THR A 201 -55.94 -1.34 -4.65
CA THR A 201 -54.64 -1.82 -4.16
C THR A 201 -53.55 -0.79 -4.45
N LYS A 202 -52.62 -0.58 -3.53
CA LYS A 202 -51.48 0.33 -3.74
C LYS A 202 -50.62 -0.16 -4.91
N ASP A 203 -50.40 0.72 -5.89
CA ASP A 203 -49.50 0.47 -7.02
C ASP A 203 -48.09 0.95 -6.66
N ASN A 204 -47.34 0.05 -6.00
CA ASN A 204 -45.96 0.33 -5.62
C ASN A 204 -45.07 0.60 -6.83
N LYS A 205 -45.35 -0.02 -7.98
CA LYS A 205 -44.52 0.14 -9.18
C LYS A 205 -44.68 1.55 -9.74
N LEU A 206 -45.92 1.98 -9.95
CA LEU A 206 -46.21 3.29 -10.53
C LEU A 206 -45.81 4.44 -9.59
N THR A 207 -45.90 4.20 -8.27
CA THR A 207 -45.37 5.11 -7.25
C THR A 207 -43.84 5.23 -7.34
N GLU A 208 -43.11 4.11 -7.39
CA GLU A 208 -41.65 4.14 -7.53
C GLU A 208 -41.19 4.73 -8.88
N ASP A 209 -41.91 4.46 -9.96
CA ASP A 209 -41.63 5.04 -11.28
C ASP A 209 -41.79 6.58 -11.24
N SER A 210 -42.80 7.10 -10.54
CA SER A 210 -43.00 8.54 -10.31
C SER A 210 -41.90 9.16 -9.45
N ILE A 211 -41.45 8.45 -8.42
CA ILE A 211 -40.31 8.86 -7.59
C ILE A 211 -39.05 8.91 -8.45
N ALA A 212 -38.76 7.87 -9.25
CA ALA A 212 -37.60 7.81 -10.12
C ALA A 212 -37.58 8.98 -11.12
N ALA A 213 -38.71 9.26 -11.79
CA ALA A 213 -38.83 10.39 -12.70
C ALA A 213 -38.57 11.75 -12.01
N SER A 214 -39.05 11.93 -10.79
CA SER A 214 -38.83 13.15 -10.02
C SER A 214 -37.38 13.29 -9.56
N LEU A 215 -36.72 12.18 -9.20
CA LEU A 215 -35.31 12.14 -8.85
C LEU A 215 -34.40 12.45 -10.05
N GLU A 216 -34.77 11.98 -11.25
CA GLU A 216 -34.06 12.29 -12.50
C GLU A 216 -34.21 13.76 -12.92
N ALA A 217 -35.31 14.40 -12.56
CA ALA A 217 -35.58 15.81 -12.87
C ALA A 217 -34.86 16.81 -11.94
N ILE A 218 -34.16 16.36 -10.89
CA ILE A 218 -33.42 17.24 -9.97
C ILE A 218 -32.35 18.02 -10.74
N ASN A 219 -32.46 19.36 -10.72
CA ASN A 219 -31.41 20.22 -11.26
C ASN A 219 -30.18 20.20 -10.34
N PRO A 220 -28.99 19.80 -10.82
CA PRO A 220 -27.77 19.75 -10.01
C PRO A 220 -27.19 21.14 -9.68
N ASN A 221 -27.73 22.21 -10.29
CA ASN A 221 -27.22 23.57 -10.16
C ASN A 221 -28.23 24.48 -9.43
N GLN A 222 -27.71 25.43 -8.65
CA GLN A 222 -28.53 26.39 -7.87
C GLN A 222 -28.57 27.79 -8.51
N GLY A 223 -27.68 28.08 -9.46
CA GLY A 223 -27.62 29.38 -10.14
C GLY A 223 -26.43 29.48 -11.11
N ILE A 224 -26.23 30.67 -11.68
CA ILE A 224 -25.12 30.97 -12.59
C ILE A 224 -24.41 32.23 -12.08
N VAL A 225 -23.07 32.20 -12.08
CA VAL A 225 -22.24 33.38 -11.91
C VAL A 225 -21.84 33.88 -13.30
N GLU A 226 -22.20 35.13 -13.62
CA GLU A 226 -21.87 35.73 -14.90
C GLU A 226 -20.41 36.18 -14.99
N LYS A 227 -19.85 36.14 -16.21
CA LYS A 227 -18.52 36.66 -16.50
C LYS A 227 -18.36 38.11 -16.02
N GLY A 228 -17.28 38.39 -15.29
CA GLY A 228 -16.99 39.69 -14.71
C GLY A 228 -17.66 39.96 -13.37
N GLY A 229 -18.54 39.05 -12.89
CA GLY A 229 -19.09 39.13 -11.54
C GLY A 229 -18.00 38.98 -10.47
N ARG A 230 -18.06 39.79 -9.41
CA ARG A 230 -17.12 39.67 -8.28
C ARG A 230 -17.47 38.44 -7.46
N ILE A 231 -16.50 37.54 -7.29
CA ILE A 231 -16.67 36.31 -6.51
C ILE A 231 -16.32 36.54 -5.05
N ILE A 232 -15.14 37.09 -4.78
CA ILE A 232 -14.65 37.32 -3.43
C ILE A 232 -13.66 38.49 -3.39
N ALA A 233 -13.72 39.32 -2.36
CA ALA A 233 -12.79 40.41 -2.14
C ALA A 233 -11.59 40.00 -1.28
N LYS A 234 -10.47 40.72 -1.41
CA LYS A 234 -9.30 40.53 -0.54
C LYS A 234 -9.67 40.71 0.93
N GLY A 235 -9.32 39.72 1.75
CA GLY A 235 -9.61 39.69 3.19
C GLY A 235 -11.02 39.19 3.54
N GLU A 236 -11.89 38.92 2.57
CA GLU A 236 -13.21 38.32 2.82
C GLU A 236 -13.05 36.84 3.19
N VAL A 237 -13.87 36.35 4.12
CA VAL A 237 -13.78 34.97 4.60
C VAL A 237 -14.43 34.02 3.60
N VAL A 238 -13.71 32.94 3.25
CA VAL A 238 -14.23 31.90 2.36
C VAL A 238 -15.18 30.99 3.14
N GLU A 239 -16.48 31.27 3.09
CA GLU A 239 -17.51 30.49 3.81
C GLU A 239 -18.81 30.39 3.00
N GLY A 240 -19.65 29.41 3.35
CA GLY A 240 -21.01 29.25 2.82
C GLY A 240 -21.06 29.22 1.30
N THR A 241 -21.87 30.12 0.73
CA THR A 241 -22.07 30.26 -0.73
C THR A 241 -20.79 30.63 -1.46
N THR A 242 -19.92 31.46 -0.87
CA THR A 242 -18.66 31.88 -1.49
C THR A 242 -17.71 30.69 -1.67
N PHE A 243 -17.66 29.78 -0.70
CA PHE A 243 -16.91 28.53 -0.85
C PHE A 243 -17.48 27.66 -1.97
N GLN A 244 -18.81 27.48 -2.05
CA GLN A 244 -19.44 26.73 -3.13
C GLN A 244 -19.18 27.33 -4.52
N ILE A 245 -19.23 28.67 -4.64
CA ILE A 245 -18.92 29.38 -5.89
C ILE A 245 -17.45 29.17 -6.27
N LEU A 246 -16.51 29.29 -5.33
CA LEU A 246 -15.09 29.08 -5.59
C LEU A 246 -14.78 27.64 -5.99
N THR A 247 -15.41 26.66 -5.35
CA THR A 247 -15.30 25.23 -5.71
C THR A 247 -15.89 24.96 -7.09
N SER A 248 -17.06 25.53 -7.40
CA SER A 248 -17.67 25.40 -8.73
C SER A 248 -16.81 26.05 -9.83
N LEU A 249 -16.21 27.22 -9.55
CA LEU A 249 -15.26 27.87 -10.45
C LEU A 249 -14.00 27.01 -10.64
N GLN A 250 -13.46 26.44 -9.57
CA GLN A 250 -12.27 25.59 -9.62
C GLN A 250 -12.51 24.38 -10.53
N ASP A 251 -13.66 23.72 -10.42
CA ASP A 251 -14.05 22.59 -11.26
C ASP A 251 -14.17 22.98 -12.74
N GLU A 252 -14.86 24.08 -13.03
CA GLU A 252 -15.07 24.56 -14.40
C GLU A 252 -13.76 25.09 -15.02
N TYR A 253 -12.87 25.68 -14.22
CA TYR A 253 -11.56 26.11 -14.68
C TYR A 253 -10.70 24.93 -15.10
N GLN A 254 -10.75 23.81 -14.35
CA GLN A 254 -10.01 22.59 -14.70
C GLN A 254 -10.47 22.00 -16.04
N SER A 255 -11.75 22.12 -16.38
CA SER A 255 -12.29 21.64 -17.66
C SER A 255 -11.89 22.53 -18.84
N LEU A 256 -11.92 23.86 -18.67
CA LEU A 256 -11.65 24.84 -19.74
C LEU A 256 -10.17 24.99 -20.10
N VAL A 257 -9.25 24.85 -19.12
CA VAL A 257 -7.81 24.94 -19.39
C VAL A 257 -7.32 23.76 -20.27
N TRP A 258 -8.13 22.71 -20.42
CA TRP A 258 -7.85 21.57 -21.30
C TRP A 258 -8.12 21.85 -22.80
N SER A 259 -7.72 23.03 -23.30
CA SER A 259 -7.63 23.27 -24.75
C SER A 259 -6.35 22.64 -25.32
N LYS A 260 -6.36 22.24 -26.61
CA LYS A 260 -5.21 21.56 -27.25
C LYS A 260 -3.89 22.32 -27.11
N ASN A 261 -3.91 23.66 -27.12
CA ASN A 261 -2.70 24.50 -27.05
C ASN A 261 -2.17 24.65 -25.60
N ASN A 262 -3.07 24.73 -24.61
CA ASN A 262 -2.70 24.84 -23.19
C ASN A 262 -2.15 23.53 -22.63
N ARG A 263 -2.56 22.38 -23.19
CA ARG A 263 -2.08 21.06 -22.78
C ARG A 263 -0.57 20.89 -22.96
N PHE A 264 0.02 21.43 -24.02
CA PHE A 264 1.47 21.33 -24.25
C PHE A 264 2.26 22.04 -23.15
N TRP A 265 1.92 23.29 -22.84
CA TRP A 265 2.58 24.08 -21.80
C TRP A 265 2.43 23.47 -20.40
N LEU A 266 1.26 22.91 -20.11
CA LEU A 266 1.02 22.20 -18.86
C LEU A 266 1.89 20.95 -18.73
N ILE A 267 1.96 20.11 -19.78
CA ILE A 267 2.84 18.94 -19.79
C ILE A 267 4.31 19.35 -19.68
N PHE A 268 4.71 20.43 -20.37
CA PHE A 268 6.06 20.96 -20.29
C PHE A 268 6.42 21.43 -18.86
N GLY A 269 5.49 22.13 -18.19
CA GLY A 269 5.65 22.55 -16.80
C GLY A 269 5.81 21.36 -15.85
N TYR A 270 4.96 20.34 -15.98
CA TYR A 270 5.13 19.10 -15.21
C TYR A 270 6.43 18.38 -15.53
N ALA A 271 6.83 18.31 -16.80
CA ALA A 271 8.10 17.71 -17.19
C ALA A 271 9.29 18.41 -16.55
N MET A 272 9.27 19.74 -16.49
CA MET A 272 10.32 20.53 -15.84
C MET A 272 10.40 20.23 -14.34
N LEU A 273 9.27 20.25 -13.62
CA LEU A 273 9.25 20.03 -12.17
C LEU A 273 9.61 18.59 -11.79
N VAL A 274 9.05 17.60 -12.48
CA VAL A 274 9.37 16.17 -12.25
C VAL A 274 10.85 15.91 -12.57
N SER A 275 11.37 16.47 -13.66
CA SER A 275 12.79 16.35 -14.01
C SER A 275 13.68 16.99 -12.96
N LEU A 276 13.28 18.13 -12.37
CA LEU A 276 14.03 18.79 -11.30
C LEU A 276 14.13 17.92 -10.05
N VAL A 277 13.03 17.26 -9.65
CA VAL A 277 13.01 16.34 -8.51
C VAL A 277 13.92 15.14 -8.75
N PHE A 278 13.81 14.49 -9.91
CA PHE A 278 14.69 13.36 -10.22
C PHE A 278 16.15 13.77 -10.43
N LEU A 279 16.41 14.99 -10.93
CA LEU A 279 17.76 15.52 -11.04
C LEU A 279 18.37 15.72 -9.65
N MET A 280 17.58 16.25 -8.71
CA MET A 280 17.99 16.39 -7.32
C MET A 280 18.33 15.03 -6.70
N LEU A 281 17.52 13.99 -6.97
CA LEU A 281 17.82 12.61 -6.56
C LEU A 281 19.14 12.12 -7.15
N PHE A 282 19.36 12.31 -8.46
CA PHE A 282 20.60 11.89 -9.10
C PHE A 282 21.84 12.59 -8.56
N LEU A 283 21.76 13.91 -8.34
CA LEU A 283 22.84 14.68 -7.76
C LEU A 283 23.13 14.25 -6.32
N PHE A 284 22.09 13.98 -5.52
CA PHE A 284 22.25 13.46 -4.17
C PHE A 284 22.95 12.10 -4.16
N LEU A 285 22.48 11.16 -4.99
CA LEU A 285 23.07 9.83 -5.11
C LEU A 285 24.53 9.92 -5.56
N LYS A 286 24.83 10.69 -6.61
CA LYS A 286 26.21 10.85 -7.10
C LYS A 286 27.14 11.50 -6.08
N LYS A 287 26.66 12.51 -5.33
CA LYS A 287 27.51 13.28 -4.42
C LYS A 287 27.72 12.58 -3.07
N TYR A 288 26.68 11.96 -2.52
CA TYR A 288 26.69 11.45 -1.15
C TYR A 288 26.62 9.93 -1.05
N ARG A 289 26.22 9.24 -2.12
CA ARG A 289 25.99 7.79 -2.15
C ARG A 289 26.49 7.17 -3.45
N ASP A 290 27.73 7.47 -3.84
CA ASP A 290 28.28 7.04 -5.14
C ASP A 290 28.26 5.51 -5.32
N GLU A 291 28.44 4.74 -4.23
CA GLU A 291 28.32 3.28 -4.24
C GLU A 291 26.92 2.77 -4.63
N ILE A 292 25.88 3.55 -4.32
CA ILE A 292 24.49 3.29 -4.73
C ILE A 292 24.30 3.77 -6.16
N PHE A 293 24.75 5.00 -6.48
CA PHE A 293 24.63 5.58 -7.82
C PHE A 293 25.31 4.72 -8.89
N SER A 294 26.46 4.12 -8.57
CA SER A 294 27.24 3.29 -9.47
C SER A 294 26.63 1.92 -9.77
N ASN A 295 25.66 1.48 -8.96
CA ASN A 295 24.95 0.21 -9.12
C ASN A 295 23.56 0.42 -9.72
N ASN A 296 23.38 0.02 -10.98
CA ASN A 296 22.12 0.21 -11.71
C ASN A 296 20.91 -0.47 -11.02
N THR A 297 21.09 -1.63 -10.39
CA THR A 297 20.03 -2.32 -9.66
C THR A 297 19.55 -1.52 -8.46
N LYS A 298 20.48 -0.96 -7.67
CA LYS A 298 20.15 -0.12 -6.52
C LYS A 298 19.45 1.18 -6.93
N VAL A 299 19.91 1.83 -8.00
CA VAL A 299 19.24 3.03 -8.54
C VAL A 299 17.83 2.68 -9.04
N THR A 300 17.68 1.59 -9.79
CA THR A 300 16.38 1.12 -10.30
C THR A 300 15.41 0.82 -9.17
N PHE A 301 15.88 0.18 -8.11
CA PHE A 301 15.11 -0.10 -6.91
C PHE A 301 14.51 1.18 -6.29
N ILE A 302 15.30 2.24 -6.18
CA ILE A 302 14.85 3.54 -5.65
C ILE A 302 13.78 4.15 -6.56
N PHE A 303 14.06 4.26 -7.85
CA PHE A 303 13.12 4.85 -8.81
C PHE A 303 11.82 4.06 -8.93
N PHE A 304 11.90 2.72 -8.93
CA PHE A 304 10.74 1.83 -8.92
C PHE A 304 9.84 2.11 -7.73
N ASN A 305 10.40 2.23 -6.52
CA ASN A 305 9.60 2.50 -5.31
C ASN A 305 8.97 3.89 -5.31
N ILE A 306 9.64 4.92 -5.85
CA ILE A 306 9.04 6.26 -6.02
C ILE A 306 7.84 6.18 -6.96
N ILE A 307 8.01 5.57 -8.14
CA ILE A 307 6.95 5.44 -9.14
C ILE A 307 5.79 4.61 -8.59
N LEU A 308 6.08 3.52 -7.87
CA LEU A 308 5.06 2.69 -7.26
C LEU A 308 4.22 3.48 -6.26
N MET A 309 4.82 4.30 -5.40
CA MET A 309 4.08 5.15 -4.47
C MET A 309 3.24 6.21 -5.19
N VAL A 310 3.81 6.88 -6.20
CA VAL A 310 3.06 7.83 -7.04
C VAL A 310 1.88 7.14 -7.73
N PHE A 311 2.09 5.94 -8.27
CA PHE A 311 1.05 5.14 -8.92
C PHE A 311 -0.07 4.76 -7.95
N LEU A 312 0.27 4.18 -6.79
CA LEU A 312 -0.73 3.77 -5.79
C LEU A 312 -1.56 4.95 -5.30
N THR A 313 -0.93 6.07 -4.94
CA THR A 313 -1.66 7.28 -4.52
C THR A 313 -2.54 7.81 -5.64
N THR A 314 -2.05 7.86 -6.87
CA THR A 314 -2.84 8.32 -8.03
C THR A 314 -4.08 7.46 -8.27
N ILE A 315 -3.96 6.13 -8.16
CA ILE A 315 -5.10 5.22 -8.34
C ILE A 315 -6.12 5.44 -7.23
N VAL A 316 -5.69 5.54 -5.97
CA VAL A 316 -6.59 5.77 -4.84
C VAL A 316 -7.34 7.10 -4.99
N VAL A 317 -6.63 8.18 -5.32
CA VAL A 317 -7.26 9.50 -5.53
C VAL A 317 -8.23 9.50 -6.72
N LYS A 318 -7.93 8.74 -7.79
CA LYS A 318 -8.85 8.61 -8.93
C LYS A 318 -10.11 7.81 -8.62
N LEU A 319 -10.04 6.86 -7.69
CA LEU A 319 -11.22 6.11 -7.24
C LEU A 319 -12.12 6.99 -6.38
N ASP A 320 -11.54 7.57 -5.32
CA ASP A 320 -12.17 8.61 -4.51
C ASP A 320 -11.08 9.29 -3.65
N ALA A 321 -11.02 10.61 -3.79
CA ALA A 321 -10.08 11.51 -3.13
C ALA A 321 -10.09 11.38 -1.59
N ASN A 322 -11.21 10.99 -0.99
CA ASN A 322 -11.36 10.81 0.46
C ASN A 322 -10.50 9.64 1.00
N TYR A 323 -10.13 8.67 0.17
CA TYR A 323 -9.31 7.53 0.58
C TYR A 323 -7.80 7.80 0.55
N VAL A 324 -7.37 9.02 0.22
CA VAL A 324 -5.94 9.36 0.07
C VAL A 324 -5.11 9.01 1.32
N TYR A 325 -5.72 9.11 2.51
CA TYR A 325 -5.08 8.81 3.79
C TYR A 325 -4.90 7.31 4.07
N VAL A 326 -5.50 6.42 3.28
CA VAL A 326 -5.31 4.95 3.41
C VAL A 326 -3.96 4.51 2.85
N VAL A 327 -3.34 5.28 1.96
CA VAL A 327 -2.09 4.90 1.30
C VAL A 327 -0.92 4.90 2.30
N PRO A 328 -0.24 3.76 2.53
CA PRO A 328 0.78 3.64 3.56
C PRO A 328 2.14 4.17 3.08
N LEU A 329 2.25 5.48 2.82
CA LEU A 329 3.48 6.10 2.29
C LEU A 329 4.71 5.92 3.20
N CYS A 330 4.51 5.74 4.51
CA CYS A 330 5.60 5.42 5.45
C CYS A 330 6.32 4.09 5.15
N ILE A 331 5.75 3.21 4.31
CA ILE A 331 6.46 2.02 3.82
C ILE A 331 7.72 2.40 3.03
N LEU A 332 7.67 3.48 2.24
CA LEU A 332 8.79 3.90 1.40
C LEU A 332 10.08 4.16 2.19
N PRO A 333 10.11 5.06 3.19
CA PRO A 333 11.31 5.30 3.99
C PRO A 333 11.73 4.05 4.77
N LEU A 334 10.79 3.20 5.18
CA LEU A 334 11.06 1.96 5.91
C LEU A 334 11.83 0.94 5.06
N ILE A 335 11.37 0.73 3.81
CA ILE A 335 12.04 -0.15 2.85
C ILE A 335 13.41 0.39 2.48
N LEU A 336 13.51 1.68 2.16
CA LEU A 336 14.80 2.26 1.79
C LEU A 336 15.82 2.21 2.92
N LYS A 337 15.35 2.33 4.18
CA LYS A 337 16.18 2.11 5.35
C LYS A 337 16.62 0.65 5.49
N ALA A 338 15.77 -0.32 5.19
CA ALA A 338 16.09 -1.75 5.28
C ALA A 338 17.19 -2.21 4.30
N PHE A 339 17.27 -1.59 3.11
CA PHE A 339 18.23 -1.95 2.06
C PHE A 339 19.45 -1.02 1.98
N PHE A 340 19.34 0.19 2.53
CA PHE A 340 20.39 1.21 2.45
C PHE A 340 20.62 1.86 3.81
N ASP A 341 20.07 3.06 4.03
CA ASP A 341 20.32 3.86 5.21
C ASP A 341 19.17 4.85 5.45
N PRO A 342 18.97 5.28 6.71
CA PRO A 342 17.86 6.17 7.06
C PRO A 342 17.93 7.54 6.38
N ARG A 343 19.12 8.07 6.06
CA ARG A 343 19.24 9.41 5.44
C ARG A 343 18.74 9.38 4.01
N LEU A 344 19.12 8.35 3.25
CA LEU A 344 18.59 8.13 1.91
C LEU A 344 17.07 7.89 1.94
N GLY A 345 16.59 7.07 2.88
CA GLY A 345 15.16 6.80 3.05
C GLY A 345 14.32 8.07 3.25
N LEU A 346 14.76 8.98 4.14
CA LEU A 346 14.06 10.26 4.37
C LEU A 346 14.09 11.14 3.13
N PHE A 347 15.26 11.25 2.49
CA PHE A 347 15.45 12.12 1.34
C PHE A 347 14.53 11.70 0.18
N VAL A 348 14.50 10.42 -0.15
CA VAL A 348 13.63 9.87 -1.21
C VAL A 348 12.15 10.02 -0.82
N HIS A 349 11.80 9.83 0.46
CA HIS A 349 10.43 10.05 0.94
C HIS A 349 9.98 11.49 0.66
N VAL A 350 10.76 12.49 1.07
CA VAL A 350 10.45 13.91 0.82
C VAL A 350 10.34 14.22 -0.68
N LEU A 351 11.25 13.70 -1.52
CA LEU A 351 11.15 13.88 -2.97
C LEU A 351 9.88 13.25 -3.55
N THR A 352 9.47 12.09 -3.04
CA THR A 352 8.22 11.44 -3.45
C THR A 352 7.01 12.29 -3.06
N LEU A 353 7.02 12.87 -1.86
CA LEU A 353 5.98 13.79 -1.42
C LEU A 353 5.89 15.05 -2.31
N LEU A 354 7.01 15.61 -2.76
CA LEU A 354 7.00 16.71 -3.72
C LEU A 354 6.30 16.35 -5.04
N LEU A 355 6.44 15.11 -5.52
CA LEU A 355 5.71 14.63 -6.69
C LEU A 355 4.23 14.42 -6.40
N LEU A 356 3.89 13.88 -5.23
CA LEU A 356 2.52 13.63 -4.81
C LEU A 356 1.71 14.90 -4.53
N GLY A 357 2.39 16.01 -4.20
CA GLY A 357 1.74 17.32 -4.00
C GLY A 357 0.94 17.81 -5.20
N PHE A 358 1.23 17.32 -6.41
CA PHE A 358 0.45 17.60 -7.62
C PHE A 358 -0.78 16.70 -7.80
N VAL A 359 -0.84 15.58 -7.09
CA VAL A 359 -1.87 14.53 -7.23
C VAL A 359 -2.96 14.66 -6.18
N VAL A 360 -2.59 14.95 -4.93
CA VAL A 360 -3.50 14.88 -3.78
C VAL A 360 -4.31 16.17 -3.57
N PRO A 361 -5.58 16.07 -3.13
CA PRO A 361 -6.35 17.22 -2.65
C PRO A 361 -5.75 17.75 -1.34
N ASN A 362 -6.01 19.01 -1.00
CA ASN A 362 -5.51 19.65 0.25
C ASN A 362 -4.02 19.36 0.51
N SER A 363 -3.19 19.55 -0.53
CA SER A 363 -1.81 19.08 -0.56
C SER A 363 -0.97 19.55 0.63
N PHE A 364 -1.21 20.74 1.17
CA PHE A 364 -0.48 21.20 2.35
C PHE A 364 -0.69 20.32 3.60
N GLU A 365 -1.94 20.02 3.95
CA GLU A 365 -2.27 19.17 5.09
C GLU A 365 -1.68 17.77 4.89
N PHE A 366 -1.93 17.19 3.72
CA PHE A 366 -1.42 15.87 3.37
C PHE A 366 0.12 15.80 3.47
N LEU A 367 0.82 16.75 2.83
CA LEU A 367 2.28 16.77 2.84
C LEU A 367 2.83 16.95 4.26
N PHE A 368 2.22 17.83 5.07
CA PHE A 368 2.64 18.03 6.46
C PHE A 368 2.52 16.73 7.26
N LEU A 369 1.36 16.08 7.22
CA LEU A 369 1.13 14.82 7.92
C LEU A 369 2.14 13.75 7.50
N GLN A 370 2.36 13.60 6.19
CA GLN A 370 3.25 12.59 5.64
C GLN A 370 4.73 12.84 5.92
N ILE A 371 5.16 14.10 6.00
CA ILE A 371 6.53 14.46 6.40
C ILE A 371 6.76 14.08 7.86
N ILE A 372 5.87 14.51 8.78
CA ILE A 372 6.05 14.21 10.20
C ILE A 372 5.99 12.70 10.45
N ALA A 373 5.03 12.00 9.87
CA ALA A 373 4.93 10.54 10.00
C ALA A 373 6.17 9.82 9.40
N GLY A 374 6.68 10.28 8.27
CA GLY A 374 7.91 9.76 7.66
C GLY A 374 9.16 9.96 8.54
N ILE A 375 9.29 11.13 9.17
CA ILE A 375 10.36 11.42 10.12
C ILE A 375 10.26 10.49 11.34
N VAL A 376 9.08 10.38 11.95
CA VAL A 376 8.83 9.48 13.09
C VAL A 376 9.18 8.04 12.73
N THR A 377 8.74 7.57 11.56
CA THR A 377 9.07 6.21 11.06
C THR A 377 10.58 5.95 11.03
N ILE A 378 11.38 6.95 10.64
CA ILE A 378 12.83 6.80 10.56
C ILE A 378 13.50 6.88 11.92
N LEU A 379 13.02 7.74 12.82
CA LEU A 379 13.60 7.95 14.15
C LEU A 379 13.32 6.77 15.10
N THR A 380 12.14 6.17 15.01
CA THR A 380 11.72 5.11 15.94
C THR A 380 12.46 3.79 15.72
N VAL A 381 12.73 3.44 14.45
CA VAL A 381 13.11 2.06 14.14
C VAL A 381 14.62 1.83 14.20
N SER A 382 15.23 1.71 15.36
CA SER A 382 16.63 1.27 15.44
C SER A 382 16.81 -0.19 14.98
N GLU A 383 15.75 -0.99 14.98
CA GLU A 383 15.79 -2.43 14.72
C GLU A 383 14.50 -2.92 14.02
N LEU A 384 14.50 -2.91 12.67
CA LEU A 384 13.35 -3.26 11.81
C LEU A 384 12.86 -4.71 11.95
N TYR A 385 13.75 -5.60 12.40
CA TYR A 385 13.53 -7.04 12.44
C TYR A 385 12.69 -7.51 13.63
N ARG A 386 12.66 -6.74 14.73
CA ARG A 386 11.83 -7.12 15.88
C ARG A 386 10.39 -6.77 15.56
N ARG A 387 9.53 -7.78 15.47
CA ARG A 387 8.08 -7.62 15.22
C ARG A 387 7.46 -6.58 16.16
N ALA A 388 7.87 -6.57 17.44
CA ALA A 388 7.43 -5.58 18.42
C ALA A 388 7.72 -4.12 18.00
N ASN A 389 8.91 -3.85 17.44
CA ASN A 389 9.31 -2.50 17.03
C ASN A 389 8.50 -2.00 15.82
N LEU A 390 8.14 -2.92 14.93
CA LEU A 390 7.29 -2.64 13.79
C LEU A 390 5.85 -2.31 14.24
N PHE A 391 5.27 -3.05 15.20
CA PHE A 391 3.98 -2.70 15.80
C PHE A 391 4.01 -1.38 16.57
N MET A 392 5.10 -1.09 17.31
CA MET A 392 5.27 0.21 17.96
C MET A 392 5.30 1.36 16.95
N SER A 393 5.95 1.15 15.80
CA SER A 393 6.00 2.13 14.72
C SER A 393 4.63 2.37 14.10
N VAL A 394 3.84 1.31 13.90
CA VAL A 394 2.44 1.43 13.46
C VAL A 394 1.64 2.31 14.40
N GLY A 395 1.74 2.06 15.71
CA GLY A 395 1.05 2.85 16.72
C GLY A 395 1.44 4.33 16.68
N GLN A 396 2.74 4.62 16.60
CA GLN A 396 3.24 6.00 16.56
C GLN A 396 2.86 6.74 15.28
N ILE A 397 2.98 6.09 14.11
CA ILE A 397 2.54 6.66 12.82
C ILE A 397 1.05 7.01 12.91
N THR A 398 0.24 6.09 13.42
CA THR A 398 -1.21 6.30 13.59
C THR A 398 -1.50 7.47 14.52
N ILE A 399 -0.83 7.53 15.68
CA ILE A 399 -0.99 8.64 16.65
C ILE A 399 -0.61 9.98 16.01
N VAL A 400 0.49 10.05 15.27
CA VAL A 400 0.92 11.27 14.56
C VAL A 400 -0.13 11.74 13.57
N TYR A 401 -0.70 10.82 12.78
CA TYR A 401 -1.78 11.17 11.86
C TYR A 401 -3.03 11.66 12.58
N ILE A 402 -3.45 10.96 13.64
CA ILE A 402 -4.63 11.32 14.44
C ILE A 402 -4.47 12.72 15.03
N ILE A 403 -3.34 13.00 15.70
CA ILE A 403 -3.08 14.30 16.33
C ILE A 403 -2.97 15.39 15.28
N GLY A 404 -2.21 15.15 14.21
CA GLY A 404 -2.00 16.14 13.16
C GLY A 404 -3.29 16.49 12.44
N TYR A 405 -4.07 15.49 12.02
CA TYR A 405 -5.35 15.69 11.35
C TYR A 405 -6.35 16.40 12.25
N PHE A 406 -6.45 15.99 13.52
CA PHE A 406 -7.31 16.66 14.50
C PHE A 406 -6.95 18.14 14.68
N ALA A 407 -5.65 18.46 14.74
CA ALA A 407 -5.19 19.85 14.82
C ALA A 407 -5.56 20.65 13.56
N PHE A 408 -5.37 20.09 12.37
CA PHE A 408 -5.80 20.73 11.12
C PHE A 408 -7.30 20.97 11.08
N TYR A 409 -8.10 19.97 11.49
CA TYR A 409 -9.56 20.08 11.54
C TYR A 409 -10.01 21.23 12.44
N ILE A 410 -9.48 21.33 13.67
CA ILE A 410 -9.80 22.45 14.58
C ILE A 410 -9.42 23.80 13.97
N ILE A 411 -8.26 23.88 13.30
CA ILE A 411 -7.78 25.12 12.67
C ILE A 411 -8.65 25.55 11.47
N GLN A 412 -9.29 24.59 10.79
CA GLN A 412 -10.13 24.82 9.62
C GLN A 412 -11.58 25.10 9.99
N GLU A 413 -12.19 24.29 10.86
CA GLU A 413 -13.62 24.37 11.19
C GLU A 413 -13.90 25.17 12.48
N GLY A 414 -12.89 25.45 13.31
CA GLY A 414 -13.04 26.23 14.55
C GLY A 414 -13.88 25.56 15.64
N ASN A 415 -14.29 24.31 15.45
CA ASN A 415 -15.06 23.50 16.40
C ASN A 415 -14.79 21.99 16.18
N VAL A 416 -15.49 21.12 16.91
CA VAL A 416 -15.35 19.64 16.81
C VAL A 416 -16.65 18.91 16.47
N LEU A 417 -17.74 19.63 16.17
CA LEU A 417 -19.09 19.07 16.11
C LEU A 417 -19.33 18.16 14.89
N ASN A 418 -18.67 18.43 13.76
CA ASN A 418 -18.82 17.70 12.49
C ASN A 418 -17.60 16.85 12.13
N LEU A 419 -16.81 16.44 13.13
CA LEU A 419 -15.56 15.71 12.91
C LEU A 419 -15.84 14.34 12.25
N GLU A 420 -15.31 14.14 11.05
CA GLU A 420 -15.45 12.87 10.33
C GLU A 420 -14.57 11.78 10.96
N PHE A 421 -15.16 10.98 11.85
CA PHE A 421 -14.47 9.85 12.50
C PHE A 421 -13.94 8.79 11.50
N LYS A 422 -14.46 8.77 10.27
CA LYS A 422 -14.01 7.86 9.19
C LYS A 422 -12.51 8.02 8.89
N ASN A 423 -12.00 9.25 8.90
CA ASN A 423 -10.58 9.52 8.57
C ASN A 423 -9.62 8.96 9.62
N PHE A 424 -10.05 8.88 10.89
CA PHE A 424 -9.30 8.21 11.95
C PHE A 424 -9.19 6.70 11.68
N GLY A 425 -10.26 6.09 11.18
CA GLY A 425 -10.25 4.70 10.70
C GLY A 425 -9.26 4.49 9.54
N PHE A 426 -9.18 5.44 8.61
CA PHE A 426 -8.20 5.39 7.52
C PHE A 426 -6.76 5.47 8.01
N PHE A 427 -6.46 6.28 9.02
CA PHE A 427 -5.11 6.31 9.61
C PHE A 427 -4.73 4.99 10.27
N VAL A 428 -5.67 4.33 10.95
CA VAL A 428 -5.46 2.98 11.49
C VAL A 428 -5.19 1.99 10.36
N LEU A 429 -5.98 2.03 9.29
CA LEU A 429 -5.77 1.17 8.12
C LEU A 429 -4.42 1.42 7.45
N ALA A 430 -4.03 2.68 7.26
CA ALA A 430 -2.73 3.04 6.71
C ALA A 430 -1.58 2.58 7.60
N GLY A 431 -1.71 2.79 8.93
CA GLY A 431 -0.77 2.29 9.92
C GLY A 431 -0.62 0.77 9.85
N LEU A 432 -1.73 0.01 9.89
CA LEU A 432 -1.71 -1.44 9.75
C LEU A 432 -1.15 -1.89 8.40
N ALA A 433 -1.45 -1.17 7.32
CA ALA A 433 -0.90 -1.47 6.01
C ALA A 433 0.63 -1.33 5.97
N THR A 434 1.25 -0.52 6.84
CA THR A 434 2.72 -0.49 6.95
C THR A 434 3.34 -1.82 7.40
N LEU A 435 2.57 -2.72 8.03
CA LEU A 435 3.04 -4.06 8.39
C LEU A 435 3.45 -4.88 7.15
N PHE A 436 2.89 -4.57 5.98
CA PHE A 436 3.28 -5.20 4.71
C PHE A 436 4.70 -4.87 4.27
N ALA A 437 5.40 -3.92 4.91
CA ALA A 437 6.81 -3.68 4.62
C ALA A 437 7.69 -4.92 4.84
N HIS A 438 7.42 -5.73 5.86
CA HIS A 438 8.21 -6.92 6.15
C HIS A 438 8.16 -7.97 5.02
N PRO A 439 6.98 -8.48 4.60
CA PRO A 439 6.92 -9.39 3.45
C PRO A 439 7.41 -8.74 2.15
N LEU A 440 7.23 -7.41 1.99
CA LEU A 440 7.70 -6.69 0.81
C LEU A 440 9.23 -6.62 0.74
N ILE A 441 9.94 -6.54 1.89
CA ILE A 441 11.40 -6.62 1.95
C ILE A 441 11.89 -7.95 1.36
N TYR A 442 11.39 -9.11 1.82
CA TYR A 442 11.81 -10.41 1.26
C TYR A 442 11.43 -10.58 -0.22
N PHE A 443 10.29 -10.04 -0.63
CA PHE A 443 9.89 -10.04 -2.04
C PHE A 443 10.91 -9.25 -2.89
N TYR A 444 11.31 -8.08 -2.41
CA TYR A 444 12.30 -7.23 -3.06
C TYR A 444 13.71 -7.82 -3.08
N GLU A 445 14.13 -8.54 -2.04
CA GLU A 445 15.41 -9.26 -2.05
C GLU A 445 15.50 -10.22 -3.24
N LYS A 446 14.43 -10.98 -3.50
CA LYS A 446 14.36 -11.90 -4.64
C LYS A 446 14.25 -11.19 -5.98
N LEU A 447 13.42 -10.14 -6.07
CA LEU A 447 13.18 -9.42 -7.31
C LEU A 447 14.42 -8.64 -7.78
N PHE A 448 15.19 -8.07 -6.85
CA PHE A 448 16.34 -7.23 -7.15
C PHE A 448 17.70 -7.90 -6.87
N GLY A 449 17.73 -9.11 -6.32
CA GLY A 449 18.98 -9.77 -5.93
C GLY A 449 19.76 -9.01 -4.85
N LEU A 450 19.06 -8.24 -4.02
CA LEU A 450 19.62 -7.48 -2.91
C LEU A 450 19.48 -8.28 -1.61
N VAL A 451 20.25 -7.90 -0.60
CA VAL A 451 20.09 -8.43 0.76
C VAL A 451 19.88 -7.25 1.70
N SER A 452 18.82 -7.32 2.49
CA SER A 452 18.47 -6.30 3.48
C SER A 452 19.18 -6.55 4.81
N ASP A 453 19.31 -5.50 5.61
CA ASP A 453 19.86 -5.59 6.96
C ASP A 453 19.02 -6.50 7.88
N VAL A 454 17.72 -6.63 7.59
CA VAL A 454 16.80 -7.53 8.31
C VAL A 454 17.24 -8.99 8.09
N SER A 455 17.37 -9.41 6.84
CA SER A 455 17.81 -10.78 6.50
C SER A 455 19.24 -11.05 6.95
N LEU A 456 20.14 -10.07 6.84
CA LEU A 456 21.51 -10.23 7.36
C LEU A 456 21.53 -10.47 8.87
N LEU A 457 20.71 -9.74 9.62
CA LEU A 457 20.67 -9.92 11.06
C LEU A 457 20.08 -11.28 11.44
N GLU A 458 19.02 -11.74 10.76
CA GLU A 458 18.50 -13.10 10.96
C GLU A 458 19.56 -14.17 10.68
N LEU A 459 20.35 -14.00 9.63
CA LEU A 459 21.45 -14.90 9.29
C LEU A 459 22.64 -14.80 10.26
N SER A 460 22.79 -13.68 10.96
CA SER A 460 23.84 -13.48 11.97
C SER A 460 23.60 -14.24 13.28
N ASP A 461 22.38 -14.75 13.50
CA ASP A 461 22.06 -15.55 14.68
C ASP A 461 22.77 -16.90 14.62
N THR A 462 23.73 -17.10 15.53
CA THR A 462 24.52 -18.33 15.66
C THR A 462 23.68 -19.53 16.10
N ASN A 463 22.47 -19.30 16.62
CA ASN A 463 21.51 -20.36 16.93
C ASN A 463 20.66 -20.79 15.73
N SER A 464 20.83 -20.13 14.57
CA SER A 464 20.18 -20.55 13.33
C SER A 464 20.51 -22.01 12.99
N LYS A 465 19.56 -22.68 12.32
CA LYS A 465 19.64 -24.14 12.08
C LYS A 465 20.96 -24.57 11.43
N LEU A 466 21.47 -23.78 10.47
CA LEU A 466 22.69 -24.12 9.73
C LEU A 466 23.97 -23.83 10.54
N LEU A 467 24.04 -22.70 11.25
CA LEU A 467 25.21 -22.39 12.09
C LEU A 467 25.28 -23.30 13.32
N LYS A 468 24.14 -23.72 13.86
CA LYS A 468 24.08 -24.75 14.91
C LYS A 468 24.53 -26.12 14.40
N GLU A 469 24.19 -26.47 13.15
CA GLU A 469 24.70 -27.69 12.50
C GLU A 469 26.23 -27.63 12.33
N LEU A 470 26.77 -26.48 11.91
CA LEU A 470 28.22 -26.22 11.82
C LEU A 470 28.91 -26.36 13.18
N SER A 471 28.35 -25.73 14.22
CA SER A 471 28.86 -25.81 15.59
C SER A 471 28.92 -27.26 16.10
N ASN A 472 27.93 -28.09 15.77
CA ASN A 472 27.89 -29.49 16.22
C ASN A 472 28.80 -30.41 15.40
N LYS A 473 28.87 -30.24 14.07
CA LYS A 473 29.65 -31.13 13.18
C LYS A 473 31.12 -30.76 13.06
N ALA A 474 31.43 -29.47 13.07
CA ALA A 474 32.77 -28.92 12.88
C ALA A 474 33.01 -27.74 13.87
N PRO A 475 33.12 -28.02 15.18
CA PRO A 475 33.21 -26.99 16.22
C PRO A 475 34.43 -26.07 16.06
N GLY A 476 35.57 -26.61 15.62
CA GLY A 476 36.78 -25.82 15.37
C GLY A 476 36.60 -24.82 14.23
N THR A 477 36.00 -25.26 13.13
CA THR A 477 35.62 -24.39 12.00
C THR A 477 34.60 -23.32 12.43
N PHE A 478 33.63 -23.67 13.29
CA PHE A 478 32.68 -22.70 13.83
C PHE A 478 33.38 -21.60 14.65
N HIS A 479 34.31 -21.97 15.54
CA HIS A 479 35.09 -21.00 16.31
C HIS A 479 36.00 -20.13 15.44
N HIS A 480 36.64 -20.73 14.43
CA HIS A 480 37.38 -20.01 13.41
C HIS A 480 36.52 -18.97 12.70
N SER A 481 35.35 -19.38 12.20
CA SER A 481 34.42 -18.49 11.49
C SER A 481 33.96 -17.31 12.36
N LEU A 482 33.76 -17.52 13.67
CA LEU A 482 33.45 -16.45 14.61
C LEU A 482 34.60 -15.44 14.78
N ASN A 483 35.84 -15.92 14.88
CA ASN A 483 37.01 -15.05 14.96
C ASN A 483 37.20 -14.24 13.69
N VAL A 484 37.11 -14.90 12.53
CA VAL A 484 37.19 -14.25 11.22
C VAL A 484 36.09 -13.20 11.08
N ALA A 485 34.85 -13.51 11.49
CA ALA A 485 33.74 -12.55 11.46
C ALA A 485 34.06 -11.29 12.28
N ASN A 486 34.62 -11.43 13.48
CA ASN A 486 34.98 -10.28 14.32
C ASN A 486 36.14 -9.45 13.75
N LEU A 487 37.12 -10.09 13.10
CA LEU A 487 38.23 -9.40 12.42
C LEU A 487 37.73 -8.65 11.18
N ALA A 488 36.98 -9.35 10.34
CA ALA A 488 36.48 -8.87 9.06
C ALA A 488 35.46 -7.74 9.26
N GLU A 489 34.55 -7.85 10.23
CA GLU A 489 33.60 -6.78 10.56
C GLU A 489 34.32 -5.50 11.02
N ALA A 490 35.34 -5.63 11.87
CA ALA A 490 36.11 -4.47 12.33
C ALA A 490 36.85 -3.79 11.18
N ALA A 491 37.43 -4.57 10.27
CA ALA A 491 38.08 -4.08 9.06
C ALA A 491 37.09 -3.38 8.12
N ALA A 492 35.90 -3.95 7.94
CA ALA A 492 34.83 -3.36 7.13
C ALA A 492 34.34 -2.02 7.68
N ASN A 493 34.14 -1.93 9.00
CA ASN A 493 33.74 -0.69 9.67
C ASN A 493 34.76 0.44 9.47
N GLU A 494 36.05 0.15 9.55
CA GLU A 494 37.12 1.16 9.41
C GLU A 494 37.13 1.82 8.03
N ILE A 495 36.80 1.08 6.97
CA ILE A 495 36.80 1.61 5.60
C ILE A 495 35.40 1.98 5.09
N GLY A 496 34.37 1.87 5.93
CA GLY A 496 32.98 2.16 5.57
C GLY A 496 32.36 1.15 4.59
N ALA A 497 32.87 -0.09 4.52
CA ALA A 497 32.25 -1.18 3.78
C ALA A 497 31.02 -1.73 4.55
N ASN A 498 30.23 -2.62 3.92
CA ASN A 498 29.08 -3.21 4.60
C ASN A 498 29.53 -4.25 5.66
N ALA A 499 29.70 -3.78 6.91
CA ALA A 499 30.21 -4.59 8.01
C ALA A 499 29.30 -5.75 8.40
N MET A 500 27.98 -5.56 8.39
CA MET A 500 27.01 -6.62 8.69
C MET A 500 27.09 -7.73 7.63
N LEU A 501 27.16 -7.37 6.35
CA LEU A 501 27.31 -8.34 5.26
C LEU A 501 28.61 -9.13 5.39
N VAL A 502 29.72 -8.46 5.72
CA VAL A 502 31.02 -9.12 5.93
C VAL A 502 30.97 -10.07 7.13
N ARG A 503 30.39 -9.64 8.26
CA ARG A 503 30.22 -10.46 9.45
C ARG A 503 29.44 -11.73 9.12
N VAL A 504 28.28 -11.59 8.47
CA VAL A 504 27.46 -12.75 8.07
C VAL A 504 28.20 -13.61 7.06
N GLY A 505 28.79 -13.03 6.01
CA GLY A 505 29.59 -13.77 5.02
C GLY A 505 30.69 -14.62 5.67
N ALA A 506 31.39 -14.06 6.65
CA ALA A 506 32.41 -14.76 7.43
C ALA A 506 31.85 -15.91 8.29
N LEU A 507 30.63 -15.81 8.83
CA LEU A 507 30.02 -16.91 9.60
C LEU A 507 29.73 -18.14 8.72
N TYR A 508 29.44 -17.93 7.43
CA TYR A 508 29.05 -19.01 6.52
C TYR A 508 30.15 -19.44 5.53
N HIS A 509 31.28 -18.72 5.44
CA HIS A 509 32.26 -18.94 4.37
C HIS A 509 32.78 -20.38 4.28
N ASP A 510 32.85 -21.04 5.43
CA ASP A 510 33.50 -22.32 5.63
C ASP A 510 32.52 -23.50 5.88
N ILE A 511 31.22 -23.29 5.67
CA ILE A 511 30.19 -24.31 5.97
C ILE A 511 30.40 -25.62 5.22
N GLY A 512 31.10 -25.60 4.07
CA GLY A 512 31.39 -26.80 3.30
C GLY A 512 32.33 -27.79 4.00
N LYS A 513 33.11 -27.33 4.99
CA LYS A 513 33.95 -28.20 5.82
C LYS A 513 33.14 -29.20 6.65
N MET A 514 31.83 -28.96 6.84
CA MET A 514 30.92 -29.92 7.49
C MET A 514 30.79 -31.26 6.76
N GLU A 515 31.11 -31.31 5.47
CA GLU A 515 31.03 -32.57 4.69
C GLU A 515 32.12 -33.55 5.16
N ASN A 516 33.34 -33.06 5.39
CA ASN A 516 34.48 -33.85 5.87
C ASN A 516 35.24 -33.12 7.01
N PRO A 517 34.66 -33.00 8.22
CA PRO A 517 35.24 -32.15 9.27
C PRO A 517 36.66 -32.54 9.69
N THR A 518 36.95 -33.83 9.76
CA THR A 518 38.24 -34.39 10.23
C THR A 518 39.40 -34.14 9.26
N SER A 519 39.13 -33.78 8.01
CA SER A 519 40.15 -33.35 7.05
C SER A 519 40.69 -31.95 7.35
N PHE A 520 40.06 -31.17 8.22
CA PHE A 520 40.50 -29.81 8.55
C PHE A 520 41.12 -29.76 9.94
N THR A 521 42.34 -29.22 10.00
CA THR A 521 43.20 -29.25 11.20
C THR A 521 42.55 -28.66 12.45
N GLU A 522 41.70 -27.64 12.29
CA GLU A 522 41.01 -26.99 13.39
C GLU A 522 39.96 -27.89 14.08
N ASN A 523 39.51 -28.96 13.43
CA ASN A 523 38.55 -29.91 13.97
C ASN A 523 39.18 -31.23 14.45
N GLN A 524 40.50 -31.39 14.31
CA GLN A 524 41.19 -32.62 14.71
C GLN A 524 41.41 -32.62 16.24
N LEU A 525 40.81 -33.59 16.93
CA LEU A 525 40.86 -33.73 18.41
C LEU A 525 42.03 -34.60 18.90
N SER A 526 42.62 -35.38 18.01
CA SER A 526 43.69 -36.33 18.28
C SER A 526 44.74 -36.11 17.20
N GLY A 527 46.04 -36.16 17.52
CA GLY A 527 47.14 -35.86 16.57
C GLY A 527 47.25 -36.76 15.33
N TYR A 528 46.18 -37.46 14.97
CA TYR A 528 45.97 -38.19 13.73
C TYR A 528 45.44 -37.24 12.65
N ASN A 529 46.22 -37.05 11.59
CA ASN A 529 45.85 -36.23 10.44
C ASN A 529 45.55 -37.12 9.23
N VAL A 530 44.31 -37.06 8.72
CA VAL A 530 43.86 -37.85 7.56
C VAL A 530 44.76 -37.64 6.33
N HIS A 531 45.40 -36.47 6.22
CA HIS A 531 46.30 -36.12 5.12
C HIS A 531 47.69 -36.80 5.17
N ASP A 532 48.01 -37.53 6.24
CA ASP A 532 49.24 -38.31 6.32
C ASP A 532 49.14 -39.61 5.51
N GLU A 533 47.92 -40.13 5.33
CA GLU A 533 47.63 -41.36 4.58
C GLU A 533 47.22 -41.10 3.13
N LEU A 534 46.98 -39.84 2.75
CA LEU A 534 46.54 -39.46 1.42
C LEU A 534 47.67 -38.92 0.54
N PRO A 535 47.69 -39.23 -0.77
CA PRO A 535 48.52 -38.53 -1.74
C PRO A 535 48.31 -37.01 -1.67
N PRO A 536 49.34 -36.17 -1.92
CA PRO A 536 49.20 -34.72 -1.83
C PRO A 536 48.12 -34.16 -2.74
N LYS A 537 47.98 -34.70 -3.96
CA LYS A 537 46.93 -34.29 -4.91
C LYS A 537 45.52 -34.58 -4.38
N GLU A 538 45.31 -35.73 -3.74
CA GLU A 538 44.02 -36.08 -3.15
C GLU A 538 43.71 -35.23 -1.92
N SER A 539 44.72 -34.99 -1.07
CA SER A 539 44.61 -34.06 0.06
C SER A 539 44.22 -32.65 -0.38
N ALA A 540 44.85 -32.14 -1.44
CA ALA A 540 44.54 -30.83 -1.99
C ALA A 540 43.11 -30.77 -2.53
N ARG A 541 42.66 -31.83 -3.23
CA ARG A 541 41.29 -31.93 -3.73
C ARG A 541 40.26 -31.88 -2.60
N VAL A 542 40.44 -32.67 -1.54
CA VAL A 542 39.54 -32.66 -0.36
C VAL A 542 39.44 -31.27 0.25
N ILE A 543 40.57 -30.55 0.33
CA ILE A 543 40.61 -29.18 0.83
C ILE A 543 39.91 -28.23 -0.14
N ILE A 544 40.14 -28.31 -1.45
CA ILE A 544 39.53 -27.39 -2.43
C ILE A 544 38.00 -27.60 -2.51
N ASP A 545 37.54 -28.84 -2.41
CA ASP A 545 36.14 -29.23 -2.57
C ASP A 545 35.21 -28.61 -1.50
N HIS A 546 35.71 -28.15 -0.35
CA HIS A 546 34.88 -27.48 0.66
C HIS A 546 34.18 -26.23 0.10
N VAL A 547 34.78 -25.54 -0.88
CA VAL A 547 34.17 -24.37 -1.50
C VAL A 547 32.91 -24.77 -2.26
N ILE A 548 33.01 -25.81 -3.11
CA ILE A 548 31.87 -26.30 -3.90
C ILE A 548 30.80 -26.90 -2.99
N ASN A 549 31.20 -27.73 -2.01
CA ASN A 549 30.30 -28.31 -1.01
C ASN A 549 29.56 -27.22 -0.23
N GLY A 550 30.26 -26.15 0.15
CA GLY A 550 29.68 -25.00 0.83
C GLY A 550 28.65 -24.27 -0.03
N ILE A 551 28.94 -24.03 -1.31
CA ILE A 551 28.02 -23.41 -2.26
C ILE A 551 26.75 -24.25 -2.43
N GLU A 552 26.90 -25.57 -2.63
CA GLU A 552 25.76 -26.48 -2.77
C GLU A 552 24.91 -26.53 -1.50
N MET A 553 25.54 -26.56 -0.33
CA MET A 553 24.85 -26.52 0.95
C MET A 553 24.09 -25.20 1.14
N ALA A 554 24.73 -24.07 0.86
CA ALA A 554 24.11 -22.74 0.95
C ALA A 554 22.89 -22.62 0.03
N ARG A 555 22.99 -23.11 -1.22
CA ARG A 555 21.87 -23.14 -2.18
C ARG A 555 20.73 -24.02 -1.71
N ARG A 556 21.00 -25.23 -1.21
CA ARG A 556 19.99 -26.12 -0.62
C ARG A 556 19.25 -25.46 0.55
N LYS A 557 19.96 -24.63 1.34
CA LYS A 557 19.40 -23.87 2.46
C LYS A 557 18.83 -22.50 2.07
N LYS A 558 18.81 -22.16 0.77
CA LYS A 558 18.29 -20.90 0.21
C LYS A 558 18.96 -19.65 0.80
N LEU A 559 20.27 -19.72 1.10
CA LEU A 559 21.03 -18.53 1.48
C LEU A 559 21.07 -17.54 0.31
N PRO A 560 21.06 -16.22 0.58
CA PRO A 560 21.15 -15.22 -0.47
C PRO A 560 22.45 -15.34 -1.27
N ASP A 561 22.41 -15.06 -2.57
CA ASP A 561 23.58 -15.18 -3.46
C ASP A 561 24.77 -14.35 -2.98
N ARG A 562 24.52 -13.17 -2.40
CA ARG A 562 25.60 -12.34 -1.83
C ARG A 562 26.34 -13.02 -0.68
N ILE A 563 25.72 -13.95 0.05
CA ILE A 563 26.39 -14.76 1.08
C ILE A 563 27.15 -15.92 0.44
N ILE A 564 26.56 -16.55 -0.59
CA ILE A 564 27.21 -17.61 -1.37
C ILE A 564 28.49 -17.09 -2.02
N ASP A 565 28.52 -15.82 -2.41
CA ASP A 565 29.71 -15.21 -3.02
C ASP A 565 30.90 -15.14 -2.06
N PHE A 566 30.70 -15.01 -0.74
CA PHE A 566 31.79 -15.12 0.23
C PHE A 566 32.37 -16.53 0.26
N ILE A 567 31.51 -17.56 0.25
CA ILE A 567 31.95 -18.96 0.16
C ILE A 567 32.76 -19.17 -1.13
N ARG A 568 32.27 -18.67 -2.26
CA ARG A 568 32.94 -18.90 -3.57
C ARG A 568 34.28 -18.18 -3.71
N THR A 569 34.44 -17.02 -3.07
CA THR A 569 35.57 -16.10 -3.37
C THR A 569 36.63 -16.01 -2.29
N HIS A 570 36.39 -16.51 -1.07
CA HIS A 570 37.28 -16.25 0.08
C HIS A 570 38.72 -16.77 -0.09
N HIS A 571 38.95 -17.78 -0.92
CA HIS A 571 40.30 -18.24 -1.30
C HIS A 571 40.78 -17.74 -2.66
N GLY A 572 39.93 -17.05 -3.43
CA GLY A 572 40.23 -16.61 -4.79
C GLY A 572 40.82 -17.74 -5.64
N THR A 573 41.98 -17.50 -6.23
CA THR A 573 42.73 -18.48 -7.03
C THR A 573 44.06 -18.84 -6.37
N THR A 574 44.09 -18.86 -5.03
CA THR A 574 45.29 -19.23 -4.29
C THR A 574 45.61 -20.72 -4.48
N VAL A 575 46.85 -21.09 -4.15
CA VAL A 575 47.33 -22.47 -4.23
C VAL A 575 47.36 -23.07 -2.83
N VAL A 576 46.90 -24.31 -2.67
CA VAL A 576 47.07 -25.11 -1.46
C VAL A 576 48.56 -25.49 -1.33
N TYR A 577 49.35 -24.50 -0.92
CA TYR A 577 50.80 -24.46 -1.12
C TYR A 577 51.55 -25.60 -0.43
N TYR A 578 51.09 -26.04 0.74
CA TYR A 578 51.71 -27.14 1.48
C TYR A 578 51.72 -28.44 0.67
N PHE A 579 50.57 -28.84 0.12
CA PHE A 579 50.45 -30.07 -0.66
C PHE A 579 51.09 -29.94 -2.04
N TYR A 580 51.05 -28.76 -2.66
CA TYR A 580 51.81 -28.48 -3.89
C TYR A 580 53.30 -28.73 -3.69
N LYS A 581 53.90 -28.19 -2.61
CA LYS A 581 55.32 -28.41 -2.29
C LYS A 581 55.62 -29.82 -1.81
N LYS A 582 54.67 -30.49 -1.15
CA LYS A 582 54.80 -31.92 -0.81
C LYS A 582 54.88 -32.77 -2.08
N GLN A 583 54.04 -32.50 -3.08
CA GLN A 583 54.07 -33.17 -4.39
C GLN A 583 55.38 -32.93 -5.13
N GLU A 584 55.80 -31.66 -5.25
CA GLU A 584 57.05 -31.28 -5.93
C GLU A 584 58.27 -31.97 -5.31
N ARG A 585 58.29 -32.16 -3.98
CA ARG A 585 59.36 -32.90 -3.28
C ARG A 585 59.31 -34.41 -3.51
N LEU A 586 58.14 -34.99 -3.69
CA LEU A 586 57.96 -36.44 -3.89
C LEU A 586 58.21 -36.86 -5.34
N GLU A 587 57.77 -36.07 -6.30
CA GLU A 587 57.77 -36.43 -7.73
C GLU A 587 58.69 -35.55 -8.59
N GLY A 588 59.38 -34.57 -7.99
CA GLY A 588 60.27 -33.64 -8.68
C GLY A 588 59.57 -32.56 -9.51
N THR A 589 58.28 -32.74 -9.83
CA THR A 589 57.42 -31.77 -10.52
C THR A 589 56.02 -31.80 -9.93
N ALA A 590 55.29 -30.68 -10.01
CA ALA A 590 53.87 -30.60 -9.65
C ALA A 590 53.17 -29.60 -10.57
N GLN A 591 52.00 -29.94 -11.07
CA GLN A 591 51.15 -29.02 -11.85
C GLN A 591 50.41 -28.09 -10.87
N ILE A 592 50.49 -26.78 -11.05
CA ILE A 592 49.90 -25.81 -10.11
C ILE A 592 48.37 -25.92 -10.10
N GLU A 593 47.79 -26.21 -11.26
CA GLU A 593 46.34 -26.29 -11.51
C GLU A 593 45.67 -27.37 -10.65
N ASP A 594 46.39 -28.45 -10.33
CA ASP A 594 45.89 -29.53 -9.47
C ASP A 594 45.73 -29.11 -7.99
N PHE A 595 46.36 -28.00 -7.59
CA PHE A 595 46.41 -27.50 -6.21
C PHE A 595 45.80 -26.10 -6.08
N GLN A 596 45.21 -25.56 -7.14
CA GLN A 596 44.69 -24.20 -7.17
C GLN A 596 43.19 -24.17 -6.93
N TYR A 597 42.72 -23.22 -6.11
CA TYR A 597 41.28 -22.96 -5.98
C TYR A 597 40.70 -22.45 -7.31
N PRO A 598 39.48 -22.86 -7.68
CA PRO A 598 38.87 -22.51 -8.95
C PRO A 598 38.46 -21.03 -9.06
N GLY A 599 38.45 -20.30 -7.93
CA GLY A 599 37.95 -18.92 -7.87
C GLY A 599 36.43 -18.79 -7.95
N PRO A 600 35.92 -17.60 -8.31
CA PRO A 600 36.65 -16.46 -8.89
C PRO A 600 37.38 -15.61 -7.83
N LEU A 601 38.18 -14.65 -8.31
CA LEU A 601 38.77 -13.63 -7.44
C LEU A 601 37.70 -12.83 -6.69
N PRO A 602 37.98 -12.35 -5.47
CA PRO A 602 37.18 -11.32 -4.81
C PRO A 602 36.88 -10.14 -5.75
N PHE A 603 35.62 -9.73 -5.78
CA PHE A 603 35.12 -8.69 -6.70
C PHE A 603 34.47 -7.51 -5.98
N SER A 604 34.43 -7.54 -4.65
CA SER A 604 33.94 -6.45 -3.81
C SER A 604 34.91 -6.17 -2.67
N LYS A 605 34.81 -4.98 -2.06
CA LYS A 605 35.57 -4.65 -0.84
C LYS A 605 35.30 -5.69 0.25
N GLU A 606 34.05 -6.10 0.40
CA GLU A 606 33.62 -7.04 1.43
C GLU A 606 34.22 -8.44 1.25
N THR A 607 34.23 -8.97 0.03
CA THR A 607 34.81 -10.31 -0.26
C THR A 607 36.34 -10.28 -0.14
N ALA A 608 36.99 -9.18 -0.50
CA ALA A 608 38.43 -8.99 -0.28
C ALA A 608 38.79 -8.87 1.21
N ILE A 609 37.96 -8.19 2.01
CA ILE A 609 38.12 -8.12 3.47
C ILE A 609 38.05 -9.52 4.08
N LEU A 610 37.09 -10.35 3.67
CA LEU A 610 37.00 -11.73 4.17
C LEU A 610 38.28 -12.52 3.86
N MET A 611 38.74 -12.49 2.61
CA MET A 611 39.96 -13.19 2.20
C MET A 611 41.19 -12.78 3.03
N MET A 612 41.35 -11.49 3.32
CA MET A 612 42.43 -11.00 4.18
C MET A 612 42.27 -11.48 5.62
N ALA A 613 41.07 -11.35 6.18
CA ALA A 613 40.81 -11.71 7.58
C ALA A 613 40.93 -13.22 7.83
N ASP A 614 40.40 -14.05 6.93
CA ASP A 614 40.50 -15.51 6.96
C ASP A 614 41.96 -15.95 6.96
N SER A 615 42.72 -15.53 5.94
CA SER A 615 44.13 -15.90 5.80
C SER A 615 44.98 -15.45 7.00
N VAL A 616 44.68 -14.28 7.57
CA VAL A 616 45.39 -13.76 8.75
C VAL A 616 45.04 -14.53 10.02
N GLU A 617 43.76 -14.88 10.25
CA GLU A 617 43.34 -15.69 11.41
C GLU A 617 43.90 -17.11 11.33
N ALA A 618 43.70 -17.78 10.19
CA ALA A 618 44.10 -19.16 10.01
C ALA A 618 45.61 -19.30 10.18
N ALA A 619 46.38 -18.39 9.60
CA ALA A 619 47.82 -18.44 9.67
C ALA A 619 48.33 -18.02 11.07
N SER A 620 47.65 -17.11 11.80
CA SER A 620 48.14 -16.66 13.12
C SER A 620 48.16 -17.80 14.15
N LYS A 621 47.32 -18.83 13.99
CA LYS A 621 47.34 -20.04 14.84
C LYS A 621 48.66 -20.80 14.79
N SER A 622 49.46 -20.63 13.74
CA SER A 622 50.77 -21.26 13.60
C SER A 622 51.92 -20.50 14.26
N LEU A 623 51.68 -19.28 14.79
CA LEU A 623 52.72 -18.46 15.40
C LEU A 623 53.14 -19.03 16.76
N LYS A 624 54.39 -19.52 16.82
CA LYS A 624 55.05 -19.86 18.09
C LYS A 624 55.50 -18.57 18.78
N GLU A 625 54.98 -18.33 19.98
CA GLU A 625 55.28 -17.17 20.83
C GLU A 625 55.04 -15.82 20.10
N PRO A 626 53.77 -15.40 19.97
CA PRO A 626 53.43 -14.18 19.25
C PRO A 626 53.93 -12.94 20.00
N THR A 627 54.54 -12.00 19.27
CA THR A 627 54.92 -10.66 19.76
C THR A 627 54.34 -9.61 18.83
N SER A 628 54.18 -8.37 19.29
CA SER A 628 53.60 -7.28 18.49
C SER A 628 54.33 -7.06 17.16
N SER A 629 55.68 -7.15 17.16
CA SER A 629 56.50 -7.04 15.94
C SER A 629 56.35 -8.25 15.00
N LYS A 630 56.25 -9.47 15.55
CA LYS A 630 55.96 -10.66 14.75
C LYS A 630 54.59 -10.57 14.10
N ILE A 631 53.56 -10.12 14.81
CA ILE A 631 52.20 -9.94 14.26
C ILE A 631 52.20 -8.89 13.16
N ASP A 632 52.91 -7.77 13.35
CA ASP A 632 53.01 -6.72 12.34
C ASP A 632 53.57 -7.24 11.01
N SER A 633 54.78 -7.80 11.06
CA SER A 633 55.46 -8.38 9.89
C SER A 633 54.68 -9.54 9.27
N PHE A 634 53.95 -10.30 10.09
CA PHE A 634 53.12 -11.41 9.65
C PHE A 634 51.91 -10.96 8.83
N VAL A 635 51.15 -9.99 9.33
CA VAL A 635 50.00 -9.42 8.61
C VAL A 635 50.46 -8.77 7.31
N GLU A 636 51.58 -8.04 7.33
CA GLU A 636 52.16 -7.46 6.10
C GLU A 636 52.45 -8.55 5.06
N LYS A 637 53.18 -9.60 5.46
CA LYS A 637 53.59 -10.68 4.55
C LYS A 637 52.39 -11.36 3.87
N ILE A 638 51.32 -11.65 4.61
CA ILE A 638 50.14 -12.34 4.08
C ILE A 638 49.42 -11.45 3.08
N VAL A 639 49.05 -10.24 3.50
CA VAL A 639 48.23 -9.34 2.68
C VAL A 639 49.01 -8.84 1.47
N ASP A 640 50.31 -8.53 1.61
CA ASP A 640 51.17 -8.19 0.47
C ASP A 640 51.36 -9.38 -0.48
N GLY A 641 51.38 -10.61 0.05
CA GLY A 641 51.41 -11.83 -0.75
C GLY A 641 50.18 -11.95 -1.64
N GLN A 642 48.98 -11.78 -1.06
CA GLN A 642 47.71 -11.78 -1.80
C GLN A 642 47.67 -10.67 -2.85
N MET A 643 48.14 -9.46 -2.50
CA MET A 643 48.25 -8.34 -3.45
C MET A 643 49.18 -8.67 -4.63
N LYS A 644 50.39 -9.19 -4.37
CA LYS A 644 51.37 -9.55 -5.40
C LYS A 644 50.86 -10.66 -6.32
N GLN A 645 50.03 -11.56 -5.80
CA GLN A 645 49.37 -12.61 -6.57
C GLN A 645 48.15 -12.10 -7.37
N GLY A 646 47.84 -10.81 -7.31
CA GLY A 646 46.71 -10.23 -8.03
C GLY A 646 45.34 -10.64 -7.49
N GLN A 647 45.23 -11.12 -6.24
CA GLN A 647 43.96 -11.63 -5.72
C GLN A 647 42.87 -10.55 -5.59
N PHE A 648 43.25 -9.27 -5.54
CA PHE A 648 42.31 -8.16 -5.40
C PHE A 648 42.01 -7.41 -6.70
N LEU A 649 42.47 -7.90 -7.86
CA LEU A 649 42.38 -7.19 -9.14
C LEU A 649 40.94 -6.86 -9.56
N ASN A 650 39.96 -7.69 -9.19
CA ASN A 650 38.56 -7.50 -9.54
C ASN A 650 37.77 -6.74 -8.45
N ALA A 651 38.36 -6.52 -7.28
CA ALA A 651 37.71 -5.81 -6.19
C ALA A 651 37.98 -4.30 -6.29
N ASN A 652 36.93 -3.48 -6.16
CA ASN A 652 37.06 -2.03 -6.08
C ASN A 652 37.56 -1.59 -4.69
N ILE A 653 38.75 -2.06 -4.30
CA ILE A 653 39.42 -1.77 -3.03
C ILE A 653 40.72 -1.03 -3.29
N THR A 654 40.90 0.11 -2.64
CA THR A 654 42.05 0.97 -2.84
C THR A 654 43.23 0.54 -1.98
N PHE A 655 44.45 0.88 -2.38
CA PHE A 655 45.65 0.64 -1.58
C PHE A 655 45.55 1.27 -0.18
N LYS A 656 44.95 2.46 -0.08
CA LYS A 656 44.72 3.14 1.20
C LYS A 656 43.81 2.31 2.11
N GLU A 657 42.71 1.77 1.58
CA GLU A 657 41.80 0.91 2.34
C GLU A 657 42.49 -0.38 2.80
N ILE A 658 43.31 -1.01 1.96
CA ILE A 658 44.10 -2.19 2.34
C ILE A 658 45.03 -1.88 3.52
N GLN A 659 45.71 -0.72 3.49
CA GLN A 659 46.58 -0.29 4.59
C GLN A 659 45.80 -0.07 5.90
N SER A 660 44.61 0.55 5.83
CA SER A 660 43.71 0.67 6.98
C SER A 660 43.29 -0.70 7.52
N ILE A 661 42.93 -1.64 6.65
CA ILE A 661 42.55 -3.01 7.04
C ILE A 661 43.70 -3.70 7.77
N LYS A 662 44.93 -3.66 7.22
CA LYS A 662 46.12 -4.23 7.87
C LYS A 662 46.29 -3.69 9.29
N LYS A 663 46.17 -2.38 9.48
CA LYS A 663 46.26 -1.74 10.80
C LYS A 663 45.22 -2.28 11.78
N VAL A 664 43.98 -2.45 11.33
CA VAL A 664 42.90 -3.02 12.16
C VAL A 664 43.17 -4.48 12.51
N LEU A 665 43.57 -5.30 11.54
CA LEU A 665 43.89 -6.71 11.75
C LEU A 665 45.02 -6.88 12.77
N LYS A 666 46.12 -6.12 12.62
CA LYS A 666 47.24 -6.08 13.57
C LYS A 666 46.77 -5.74 14.98
N LYS A 667 45.98 -4.66 15.13
CA LYS A 667 45.43 -4.23 16.42
C LYS A 667 44.55 -5.31 17.05
N LYS A 668 43.67 -5.92 16.27
CA LYS A 668 42.75 -6.95 16.77
C LYS A 668 43.49 -8.23 17.15
N LEU A 669 44.47 -8.68 16.37
CA LEU A 669 45.31 -9.81 16.75
C LEU A 669 46.12 -9.54 18.01
N ASN A 670 46.74 -8.37 18.16
CA ASN A 670 47.43 -7.99 19.40
C ASN A 670 46.49 -8.08 20.62
N ASN A 671 45.23 -7.67 20.47
CA ASN A 671 44.24 -7.80 21.54
C ASN A 671 43.88 -9.26 21.83
N ILE A 672 43.71 -10.10 20.80
CA ILE A 672 43.40 -11.54 20.95
C ILE A 672 44.53 -12.28 21.69
N TYR A 673 45.79 -11.94 21.39
CA TYR A 673 46.95 -12.53 22.06
C TYR A 673 47.39 -11.77 23.34
N HIS A 674 46.61 -10.79 23.80
CA HIS A 674 46.89 -9.97 24.99
C HIS A 674 48.28 -9.30 25.01
N LEU A 675 48.79 -8.89 23.85
CA LEU A 675 50.13 -8.32 23.72
C LEU A 675 50.11 -6.82 23.97
N ARG A 676 51.07 -6.33 24.77
CA ARG A 676 51.30 -4.88 24.95
C ARG A 676 52.11 -4.35 23.77
N VAL A 677 51.79 -3.13 23.33
CA VAL A 677 52.64 -2.40 22.39
C VAL A 677 53.82 -1.88 23.18
N GLU A 678 54.97 -2.52 23.04
CA GLU A 678 56.24 -1.99 23.55
C GLU A 678 56.62 -0.79 22.69
N TYR A 679 56.80 0.37 23.32
CA TYR A 679 57.36 1.53 22.65
C TYR A 679 58.87 1.27 22.48
N PRO A 680 59.44 1.47 21.28
CA PRO A 680 60.88 1.40 21.11
C PRO A 680 61.55 2.50 21.94
N GLU A 681 62.71 2.18 22.55
CA GLU A 681 63.66 3.19 23.07
C GLU A 681 64.26 4.03 21.94
#